data_AF-A0A1F6PNC4-F1
#
_entry.id   AF-A0A1F6PNC4-F1
#
_cell.length_a   1.000
_cell.length_b   1.000
_cell.length_c   1.000
_cell.angle_alpha   90.00
_cell.angle_beta   90.00
_cell.angle_gamma   90.00
#
_symmetry.space_group_name_H-M   'P 1'
#
loop_
_entity.id
_entity.type
_entity.pdbx_description
1 polymer ?
#
loop_
_entity_poly.entity_id
_entity_poly.type
_entity_poly.pdbx_seq_one_letter_code
_entity_poly.pdbx_strand_id
1 'polypeptide(L)'
;MKKKLIADSQEQIENTPFYRWIHTAILCKGLDQLNASAILNTEALALARQDLQLFLAIISKYNADTIIKTGIICLSENINKSEAKKYSHIWSFDEKNKESMIAVTQWLIIKTSENNLSFVGKHGESGTGYQSMPDDNGKEYYTVIPPLKDPGHYWLTFKWSGTKWEGNDYHIRVLPDYRSFKQSLYTDKGLPCHRLYPHEVQDFDEVALTNGRGALCNIPVGRTDNNPINSKYNGILLINNHPEYPIDRDVLVSFSTDKIIADNKVYDLNKSTLKQFERYPTARWIYQINEGTTHIEIEKTLQMHYGKNTTIASYKLLSASIPIQLIVRPALEQRSYHGETKAGSTGLEKKYFDGTKLVTVGQSQSFHFNGENWQDFPGLTIVSSDGTCIQEPYWHYNVFHPTEAARGQLCSGDKYSPGYIVFQCDQSKPAHHIAYTCEKDARFYSGKNIETVLANEQQRLEGIVKKLDPKLKNDSLAQSLVIALDQFITKREEHKTVIAGYPWFIDWGRDTLLVLRGIIEAELLETSEDIIKEFAKFEENGTLPNIIHGKNAENRDTVDAQLVFAIAVNDYIKKTGNSSILEEVIDGKGRNIKDVIKSIAANYIAGTENGIHMDRETGLIWSPTHFTWMDTNHPAGTPREGYPVEIQVFWYHLLTFMTDQGIHDYTDLATKVKNNFQELYWNGTYLYDNIEATNDTSALNGKKDSAIRPNMLFAVLFGLIAGKKAESVITVTREQLIIPGFIRSLSENTCSTPDFPYQGRYEGGEDEKRKLAYHNGTGWSWLYYTWIDAMIESKGMSKEALEDAHTYFEPLREQLNHGGIGSIAEVCDGDYPHTERGCNMQAWGISEALRVYIKISKGLSTQC
;
A
#
# COMPACT_ATOMS: atom_id res chain seq x y z
N MET A 1 6.97 22.10 -46.49
CA MET A 1 6.27 23.24 -45.85
C MET A 1 7.17 24.17 -45.03
N LYS A 2 8.31 23.73 -44.45
CA LYS A 2 9.30 24.64 -43.82
C LYS A 2 9.72 25.83 -44.71
N LYS A 3 9.84 25.62 -46.03
CA LYS A 3 10.09 26.68 -47.03
C LYS A 3 8.87 27.57 -47.37
N LYS A 4 7.65 27.17 -47.00
CA LYS A 4 6.39 27.86 -47.33
C LYS A 4 5.99 28.85 -46.23
N LEU A 5 6.15 28.48 -44.96
CA LEU A 5 5.92 29.34 -43.79
C LEU A 5 6.84 30.58 -43.73
N ILE A 6 8.01 30.52 -44.39
CA ILE A 6 8.97 31.64 -44.45
C ILE A 6 8.54 32.69 -45.50
N ALA A 7 7.59 32.36 -46.39
CA ALA A 7 7.17 33.21 -47.52
C ALA A 7 5.79 33.87 -47.33
N ASP A 8 5.01 33.47 -46.32
CA ASP A 8 3.66 33.98 -46.06
C ASP A 8 3.72 35.21 -45.12
N SER A 9 2.86 36.20 -45.32
CA SER A 9 2.76 37.37 -44.42
C SER A 9 2.15 36.97 -43.06
N GLN A 10 2.42 37.71 -41.99
CA GLN A 10 1.86 37.46 -40.65
C GLN A 10 0.31 37.33 -40.69
N GLU A 11 -0.35 38.15 -41.50
CA GLU A 11 -1.80 38.13 -41.73
C GLU A 11 -2.30 36.84 -42.41
N GLN A 12 -1.49 36.21 -43.27
CA GLN A 12 -1.79 34.90 -43.87
C GLN A 12 -1.63 33.76 -42.87
N ILE A 13 -0.65 33.87 -41.97
CA ILE A 13 -0.38 32.88 -40.92
C ILE A 13 -1.49 32.87 -39.85
N GLU A 14 -1.95 34.05 -39.41
CA GLU A 14 -3.02 34.22 -38.42
C GLU A 14 -4.37 33.62 -38.88
N ASN A 15 -4.55 33.47 -40.19
CA ASN A 15 -5.73 32.85 -40.79
C ASN A 15 -5.64 31.33 -40.91
N THR A 16 -4.52 30.70 -40.54
CA THR A 16 -4.39 29.24 -40.58
C THR A 16 -5.13 28.57 -39.41
N PRO A 17 -5.74 27.38 -39.63
CA PRO A 17 -6.32 26.59 -38.53
C PRO A 17 -5.31 26.27 -37.42
N PHE A 18 -4.05 26.01 -37.79
CA PHE A 18 -2.96 25.72 -36.86
C PHE A 18 -2.66 26.89 -35.91
N TYR A 19 -2.61 28.11 -36.45
CA TYR A 19 -2.42 29.32 -35.63
C TYR A 19 -3.56 29.46 -34.62
N ARG A 20 -4.82 29.39 -35.08
CA ARG A 20 -5.99 29.55 -34.22
C ARG A 20 -6.05 28.49 -33.12
N TRP A 21 -5.66 27.25 -33.44
CA TRP A 21 -5.59 26.14 -32.48
C TRP A 21 -4.57 26.40 -31.36
N ILE A 22 -3.31 26.70 -31.70
CA ILE A 22 -2.28 26.99 -30.71
C ILE A 22 -2.60 28.29 -29.95
N HIS A 23 -3.09 29.33 -30.63
CA HIS A 23 -3.49 30.60 -30.01
C HIS A 23 -4.58 30.38 -28.95
N THR A 24 -5.60 29.59 -29.27
CA THR A 24 -6.64 29.21 -28.31
C THR A 24 -6.05 28.45 -27.11
N ALA A 25 -5.16 27.48 -27.34
CA ALA A 25 -4.51 26.75 -26.27
C ALA A 25 -3.71 27.67 -25.32
N ILE A 26 -2.96 28.64 -25.86
CA ILE A 26 -2.20 29.63 -25.10
C ILE A 26 -3.12 30.56 -24.29
N LEU A 27 -4.22 31.02 -24.89
CA LEU A 27 -5.22 31.85 -24.20
C LEU A 27 -5.83 31.12 -23.00
N CYS A 28 -6.09 29.82 -23.12
CA CYS A 28 -6.60 29.00 -22.00
C CYS A 28 -5.61 28.90 -20.83
N LYS A 29 -4.32 29.22 -21.02
CA LYS A 29 -3.33 29.38 -19.93
C LYS A 29 -3.58 30.62 -19.07
N GLY A 30 -4.46 31.53 -19.51
CA GLY A 30 -4.75 32.80 -18.85
C GLY A 30 -3.86 33.96 -19.29
N LEU A 31 -3.22 33.86 -20.46
CA LEU A 31 -2.53 35.00 -21.09
C LEU A 31 -3.55 35.90 -21.79
N ASP A 32 -3.33 37.22 -21.76
CA ASP A 32 -4.14 38.15 -22.53
C ASP A 32 -3.89 38.00 -24.05
N GLN A 33 -4.83 38.50 -24.85
CA GLN A 33 -4.79 38.36 -26.32
C GLN A 33 -3.56 39.01 -26.95
N LEU A 34 -3.09 40.13 -26.42
CA LEU A 34 -1.95 40.86 -26.98
C LEU A 34 -0.66 40.06 -26.80
N ASN A 35 -0.44 39.53 -25.60
CA ASN A 35 0.71 38.70 -25.27
C ASN A 35 0.67 37.35 -25.99
N ALA A 36 -0.50 36.72 -26.10
CA ALA A 36 -0.64 35.46 -26.84
C ALA A 36 -0.31 35.64 -28.34
N SER A 37 -0.80 36.71 -28.96
CA SER A 37 -0.48 37.02 -30.36
C SER A 37 0.99 37.41 -30.56
N ALA A 38 1.60 38.14 -29.62
CA ALA A 38 3.00 38.55 -29.70
C ALA A 38 3.98 37.38 -29.57
N ILE A 39 3.63 36.34 -28.80
CA ILE A 39 4.43 35.10 -28.70
C ILE A 39 4.36 34.29 -30.01
N LEU A 40 3.21 34.27 -30.69
CA LEU A 40 2.96 33.42 -31.86
C LEU A 40 3.43 34.02 -33.18
N ASN A 41 4.75 34.21 -33.30
CA ASN A 41 5.39 34.54 -34.57
C ASN A 41 5.71 33.28 -35.42
N THR A 42 6.22 33.47 -36.63
CA THR A 42 6.56 32.38 -37.58
C THR A 42 7.49 31.32 -36.98
N GLU A 43 8.47 31.73 -36.17
CA GLU A 43 9.42 30.82 -35.53
C GLU A 43 8.76 29.96 -34.45
N ALA A 44 7.88 30.55 -33.64
CA ALA A 44 7.11 29.85 -32.63
C ALA A 44 6.19 28.77 -33.21
N LEU A 45 5.53 29.09 -34.33
CA LEU A 45 4.66 28.13 -35.03
C LEU A 45 5.46 27.01 -35.69
N ALA A 46 6.65 27.31 -36.22
CA ALA A 46 7.55 26.31 -36.76
C ALA A 46 8.05 25.35 -35.66
N LEU A 47 8.38 25.88 -34.48
CA LEU A 47 8.77 25.07 -33.33
C LEU A 47 7.60 24.21 -32.83
N ALA A 48 6.41 24.78 -32.66
CA ALA A 48 5.22 24.05 -32.22
C ALA A 48 4.85 22.87 -33.14
N ARG A 49 5.09 23.00 -34.45
CA ARG A 49 4.90 21.89 -35.41
C ARG A 49 5.99 20.83 -35.29
N GLN A 50 7.24 21.23 -35.09
CA GLN A 50 8.38 20.31 -35.05
C GLN A 50 8.47 19.55 -33.73
N ASP A 51 8.21 20.24 -32.61
CA ASP A 51 8.31 19.71 -31.26
C ASP A 51 7.31 20.44 -30.34
N LEU A 52 6.07 19.94 -30.34
CA LEU A 52 4.98 20.51 -29.57
C LEU A 52 5.28 20.51 -28.05
N GLN A 53 5.94 19.48 -27.53
CA GLN A 53 6.29 19.41 -26.11
C GLN A 53 7.29 20.49 -25.73
N LEU A 54 8.33 20.70 -26.56
CA LEU A 54 9.31 21.76 -26.35
C LEU A 54 8.67 23.15 -26.42
N PHE A 55 7.76 23.37 -27.37
CA PHE A 55 6.98 24.60 -27.44
C PHE A 55 6.16 24.84 -26.16
N LEU A 56 5.38 23.85 -25.71
CA LEU A 56 4.57 23.92 -24.49
C LEU A 56 5.43 24.15 -23.25
N ALA A 57 6.63 23.56 -23.19
CA ALA A 57 7.59 23.77 -22.12
C ALA A 57 8.08 25.21 -22.04
N ILE A 58 8.45 25.81 -23.17
CA ILE A 58 8.94 27.20 -23.21
C ILE A 58 7.85 28.17 -22.75
N ILE A 59 6.63 28.04 -23.30
CA ILE A 59 5.53 28.92 -22.90
C ILE A 59 5.10 28.71 -21.46
N SER A 60 5.42 27.55 -20.85
CA SER A 60 5.12 27.24 -19.46
C SER A 60 6.17 27.80 -18.51
N LYS A 61 7.45 27.65 -18.87
CA LYS A 61 8.62 28.03 -18.06
C LYS A 61 8.86 29.54 -18.03
N TYR A 62 8.65 30.23 -19.15
CA TYR A 62 8.96 31.64 -19.29
C TYR A 62 7.68 32.50 -19.36
N ASN A 63 7.76 33.73 -18.84
CA ASN A 63 6.67 34.70 -19.00
C ASN A 63 6.68 35.29 -20.44
N ALA A 64 5.57 35.92 -20.82
CA ALA A 64 5.40 36.47 -22.16
C ALA A 64 6.51 37.47 -22.54
N ASP A 65 6.84 38.40 -21.65
CA ASP A 65 7.88 39.41 -21.88
C ASP A 65 9.25 38.79 -22.18
N THR A 66 9.63 37.74 -21.45
CA THR A 66 10.89 37.02 -21.68
C THR A 66 10.88 36.33 -23.03
N ILE A 67 9.78 35.67 -23.40
CA ILE A 67 9.67 34.98 -24.70
C ILE A 67 9.75 35.99 -25.85
N ILE A 68 9.04 37.12 -25.74
CA ILE A 68 9.02 38.17 -26.76
C ILE A 68 10.39 38.83 -26.90
N LYS A 69 11.09 39.12 -25.79
CA LYS A 69 12.39 39.80 -25.81
C LYS A 69 13.55 38.90 -26.23
N THR A 70 13.58 37.65 -25.76
CA THR A 70 14.69 36.72 -25.99
C THR A 70 14.51 35.90 -27.27
N GLY A 71 13.27 35.69 -27.70
CA GLY A 71 12.94 34.86 -28.85
C GLY A 71 12.85 33.38 -28.49
N ILE A 72 11.84 32.69 -29.03
CA ILE A 72 11.50 31.32 -28.65
C ILE A 72 12.57 30.30 -29.06
N ILE A 73 13.28 30.51 -30.18
CA ILE A 73 14.34 29.61 -30.64
C ILE A 73 15.53 29.65 -29.68
N CYS A 74 15.94 30.83 -29.24
CA CYS A 74 17.01 31.00 -28.25
C CYS A 74 16.64 30.32 -26.91
N LEU A 75 15.39 30.46 -26.47
CA LEU A 75 14.91 29.76 -25.26
C LEU A 75 14.86 28.24 -25.45
N SER A 76 14.57 27.75 -26.66
CA SER A 76 14.51 26.31 -26.97
C SER A 76 15.87 25.61 -26.81
N GLU A 77 16.97 26.31 -27.07
CA GLU A 77 18.33 25.77 -26.88
C GLU A 77 18.67 25.53 -25.39
N ASN A 78 17.93 26.18 -24.49
CA ASN A 78 18.11 26.09 -23.04
C ASN A 78 17.17 25.06 -22.37
N ILE A 79 16.31 24.38 -23.14
CA ILE A 79 15.43 23.32 -22.63
C ILE A 79 15.76 22.02 -23.38
N ASN A 80 16.21 21.02 -22.64
CA ASN A 80 16.45 19.70 -23.23
C ASN A 80 15.14 18.89 -23.32
N LYS A 81 15.14 17.79 -24.08
CA LYS A 81 13.94 16.93 -24.26
C LYS A 81 13.38 16.35 -22.96
N SER A 82 14.24 16.00 -22.00
CA SER A 82 13.79 15.45 -20.70
C SER A 82 13.06 16.52 -19.90
N GLU A 83 13.59 17.75 -19.91
CA GLU A 83 12.97 18.91 -19.29
C GLU A 83 11.64 19.30 -19.98
N ALA A 84 11.56 19.24 -21.32
CA ALA A 84 10.34 19.53 -22.05
C ALA A 84 9.17 18.62 -21.66
N LYS A 85 9.45 17.33 -21.43
CA LYS A 85 8.46 16.34 -20.97
C LYS A 85 7.89 16.65 -19.58
N LYS A 86 8.55 17.47 -18.76
CA LYS A 86 7.99 17.87 -17.44
C LYS A 86 6.70 18.65 -17.58
N TYR A 87 6.57 19.44 -18.63
CA TYR A 87 5.43 20.33 -18.84
C TYR A 87 4.28 19.67 -19.60
N SER A 88 4.39 18.41 -20.02
CA SER A 88 3.29 17.76 -20.75
C SER A 88 3.18 16.27 -20.47
N HIS A 89 1.96 15.78 -20.53
CA HIS A 89 1.63 14.36 -20.51
C HIS A 89 1.01 13.99 -21.85
N ILE A 90 1.54 12.96 -22.53
CA ILE A 90 0.96 12.45 -23.76
C ILE A 90 0.02 11.31 -23.41
N TRP A 91 -1.19 11.35 -23.95
CA TRP A 91 -2.22 10.35 -23.71
C TRP A 91 -2.78 9.80 -25.03
N SER A 92 -3.08 8.51 -25.06
CA SER A 92 -3.65 7.78 -26.20
C SER A 92 -4.90 6.99 -25.78
N PHE A 93 -5.83 6.78 -26.71
CA PHE A 93 -7.12 6.12 -26.47
C PHE A 93 -7.05 4.65 -26.03
N ASP A 94 -5.89 3.99 -26.16
CA ASP A 94 -5.69 2.61 -25.75
C ASP A 94 -5.65 2.42 -24.21
N GLU A 95 -5.50 3.50 -23.42
CA GLU A 95 -5.34 3.42 -21.95
C GLU A 95 -6.65 3.46 -21.15
N LYS A 96 -7.78 3.01 -21.72
CA LYS A 96 -9.13 3.19 -21.13
C LYS A 96 -9.35 2.58 -19.75
N ASN A 97 -8.52 1.63 -19.33
CA ASN A 97 -8.66 0.92 -18.06
C ASN A 97 -7.81 1.51 -16.93
N LYS A 98 -7.04 2.58 -17.17
CA LYS A 98 -6.08 3.15 -16.22
C LYS A 98 -6.48 4.57 -15.83
N GLU A 99 -6.40 4.91 -14.55
CA GLU A 99 -6.42 6.31 -14.13
C GLU A 99 -5.01 6.92 -14.24
N SER A 100 -4.80 7.82 -15.20
CA SER A 100 -3.49 8.43 -15.45
C SER A 100 -3.22 9.59 -14.48
N MET A 101 -2.05 9.59 -13.84
CA MET A 101 -1.63 10.68 -12.94
C MET A 101 -0.86 11.78 -13.69
N ILE A 102 -1.36 13.01 -13.59
CA ILE A 102 -0.76 14.21 -14.21
C ILE A 102 -0.61 15.31 -13.16
N ALA A 103 0.47 16.09 -13.19
CA ALA A 103 0.59 17.22 -12.26
C ALA A 103 -0.21 18.44 -12.74
N VAL A 104 -0.67 19.30 -11.81
CA VAL A 104 -1.36 20.58 -12.10
C VAL A 104 -0.59 21.53 -13.02
N THR A 105 0.69 21.28 -13.26
CA THR A 105 1.55 22.07 -14.16
C THR A 105 1.65 21.49 -15.58
N GLN A 106 1.15 20.28 -15.82
CA GLN A 106 1.32 19.58 -17.09
C GLN A 106 0.17 19.87 -18.06
N TRP A 107 0.52 20.16 -19.30
CA TRP A 107 -0.40 20.13 -20.44
C TRP A 107 -0.74 18.69 -20.79
N LEU A 108 -2.00 18.40 -21.10
CA LEU A 108 -2.40 17.09 -21.59
C LEU A 108 -2.44 17.12 -23.12
N ILE A 109 -1.62 16.30 -23.77
CA ILE A 109 -1.54 16.14 -25.22
C ILE A 109 -2.21 14.82 -25.58
N ILE A 110 -3.38 14.90 -26.21
CA ILE A 110 -4.14 13.73 -26.64
C ILE A 110 -3.80 13.43 -28.10
N LYS A 111 -3.38 12.20 -28.38
CA LYS A 111 -3.18 11.67 -29.74
C LYS A 111 -4.34 10.77 -30.14
N THR A 112 -4.87 10.94 -31.35
CA THR A 112 -5.99 10.14 -31.88
C THR A 112 -5.91 9.98 -33.40
N SER A 113 -6.54 8.97 -33.97
CA SER A 113 -6.72 8.81 -35.43
C SER A 113 -7.88 9.62 -36.00
N GLU A 114 -8.66 10.28 -35.14
CA GLU A 114 -9.99 10.80 -35.47
C GLU A 114 -10.06 12.33 -35.32
N ASN A 115 -10.86 12.99 -36.16
CA ASN A 115 -10.98 14.45 -36.14
C ASN A 115 -12.05 14.94 -35.14
N ASN A 116 -11.82 16.13 -34.56
CA ASN A 116 -12.75 16.86 -33.69
C ASN A 116 -13.15 16.15 -32.39
N LEU A 117 -12.29 16.23 -31.38
CA LEU A 117 -12.56 15.77 -30.02
C LEU A 117 -13.25 16.87 -29.18
N SER A 118 -14.53 16.70 -28.86
CA SER A 118 -15.15 17.51 -27.79
C SER A 118 -15.00 16.81 -26.44
N PHE A 119 -14.62 17.56 -25.39
CA PHE A 119 -14.45 17.07 -24.02
C PHE A 119 -15.48 17.71 -23.07
N VAL A 120 -15.88 16.95 -22.05
CA VAL A 120 -16.63 17.44 -20.89
C VAL A 120 -15.81 17.10 -19.65
N GLY A 121 -15.58 18.07 -18.75
CA GLY A 121 -14.74 17.86 -17.57
C GLY A 121 -15.32 18.46 -16.32
N LYS A 122 -15.13 17.69 -15.24
CA LYS A 122 -15.47 17.93 -13.83
C LYS A 122 -16.98 17.95 -13.53
N HIS A 123 -17.39 17.08 -12.59
CA HIS A 123 -18.70 17.11 -11.92
C HIS A 123 -19.95 17.22 -12.82
N GLY A 124 -19.94 16.67 -14.04
CA GLY A 124 -21.13 16.70 -14.90
C GLY A 124 -21.58 18.09 -15.35
N GLU A 125 -20.74 19.14 -15.25
CA GLU A 125 -21.02 20.46 -15.82
C GLU A 125 -20.53 20.59 -17.27
N SER A 126 -21.26 21.36 -18.09
CA SER A 126 -21.09 21.43 -19.55
C SER A 126 -19.71 21.91 -20.00
N GLY A 127 -19.12 21.17 -20.95
CA GLY A 127 -17.71 21.20 -21.32
C GLY A 127 -17.21 22.35 -22.21
N THR A 128 -15.90 22.60 -22.11
CA THR A 128 -15.13 23.39 -23.07
C THR A 128 -14.68 22.47 -24.21
N GLY A 129 -15.11 22.72 -25.44
CA GLY A 129 -14.65 21.96 -26.61
C GLY A 129 -13.26 22.42 -27.06
N TYR A 130 -12.32 21.49 -27.24
CA TYR A 130 -11.01 21.76 -27.83
C TYR A 130 -10.98 21.27 -29.28
N GLN A 131 -10.39 22.04 -30.19
CA GLN A 131 -10.22 21.58 -31.57
C GLN A 131 -9.05 20.61 -31.67
N SER A 132 -9.11 19.66 -32.60
CA SER A 132 -8.02 18.73 -32.89
C SER A 132 -7.30 19.15 -34.18
N MET A 133 -5.99 18.94 -34.25
CA MET A 133 -5.14 19.35 -35.37
C MET A 133 -4.42 18.14 -35.98
N PRO A 134 -4.50 17.90 -37.30
CA PRO A 134 -3.81 16.79 -37.92
C PRO A 134 -2.28 16.92 -37.78
N ASP A 135 -1.60 15.78 -37.64
CA ASP A 135 -0.16 15.66 -37.75
C ASP A 135 0.31 15.97 -39.18
N ASP A 136 1.61 16.24 -39.35
CA ASP A 136 2.17 16.62 -40.65
C ASP A 136 2.02 15.51 -41.72
N ASN A 137 1.73 14.26 -41.31
CA ASN A 137 1.48 13.13 -42.22
C ASN A 137 -0.03 12.88 -42.50
N GLY A 138 -0.94 13.60 -41.82
CA GLY A 138 -2.39 13.44 -41.91
C GLY A 138 -2.92 12.10 -41.40
N LYS A 139 -2.15 11.38 -40.57
CA LYS A 139 -2.48 10.08 -40.01
C LYS A 139 -3.05 10.16 -38.59
N GLU A 140 -2.65 11.16 -37.83
CA GLU A 140 -3.07 11.37 -36.44
C GLU A 140 -3.57 12.80 -36.25
N TYR A 141 -4.30 13.05 -35.18
CA TYR A 141 -4.71 14.36 -34.70
C TYR A 141 -4.25 14.56 -33.26
N TYR A 142 -3.84 15.79 -32.96
CA TYR A 142 -3.45 16.26 -31.64
C TYR A 142 -4.53 17.15 -31.05
N THR A 143 -4.84 16.95 -29.78
CA THR A 143 -5.59 17.92 -28.97
C THR A 143 -4.74 18.29 -27.76
N VAL A 144 -4.67 19.58 -27.44
CA VAL A 144 -3.89 20.09 -26.31
C VAL A 144 -4.85 20.68 -25.30
N ILE A 145 -4.81 20.17 -24.08
CA ILE A 145 -5.59 20.66 -22.95
C ILE A 145 -4.62 21.39 -22.01
N PRO A 146 -4.93 22.62 -21.58
CA PRO A 146 -4.12 23.37 -20.63
C PRO A 146 -4.02 22.67 -19.28
N PRO A 147 -3.01 22.99 -18.46
CA PRO A 147 -2.89 22.41 -17.14
C PRO A 147 -4.16 22.61 -16.30
N LEU A 148 -4.64 21.51 -15.75
CA LEU A 148 -5.84 21.49 -14.90
C LEU A 148 -5.47 22.07 -13.53
N LYS A 149 -6.15 23.15 -13.12
CA LYS A 149 -5.77 23.93 -11.94
C LYS A 149 -6.20 23.32 -10.62
N ASP A 150 -7.30 22.56 -10.61
CA ASP A 150 -7.80 21.95 -9.38
C ASP A 150 -7.32 20.49 -9.30
N PRO A 151 -6.65 20.08 -8.23
CA PRO A 151 -6.31 18.68 -8.00
C PRO A 151 -7.55 17.80 -7.83
N GLY A 152 -7.40 16.50 -8.07
CA GLY A 152 -8.44 15.49 -7.86
C GLY A 152 -8.78 14.67 -9.10
N HIS A 153 -9.92 13.99 -9.04
CA HIS A 153 -10.37 13.09 -10.10
C HIS A 153 -11.09 13.83 -11.23
N TYR A 154 -10.73 13.47 -12.45
CA TYR A 154 -11.37 13.91 -13.67
C TYR A 154 -11.71 12.68 -14.51
N TRP A 155 -12.83 12.75 -15.21
CA TRP A 155 -13.06 11.86 -16.35
C TRP A 155 -13.20 12.72 -17.60
N LEU A 156 -12.59 12.26 -18.69
CA LEU A 156 -12.75 12.83 -20.01
C LEU A 156 -13.72 11.98 -20.77
N THR A 157 -14.75 12.61 -21.33
CA THR A 157 -15.66 11.95 -22.26
C THR A 157 -15.50 12.57 -23.64
N PHE A 158 -15.41 11.73 -24.68
CA PHE A 158 -15.17 12.17 -26.04
C PHE A 158 -16.40 12.00 -26.93
N LYS A 159 -16.60 12.94 -27.86
CA LYS A 159 -17.63 12.87 -28.90
C LYS A 159 -17.00 13.01 -30.28
N TRP A 160 -17.27 12.04 -31.15
CA TRP A 160 -16.86 12.01 -32.55
C TRP A 160 -17.94 12.61 -33.46
N SER A 161 -17.56 13.32 -34.52
CA SER A 161 -18.52 13.84 -35.51
C SER A 161 -18.89 12.78 -36.54
N GLY A 162 -20.11 12.23 -36.49
CA GLY A 162 -20.57 11.33 -37.56
C GLY A 162 -21.82 10.55 -37.23
N THR A 163 -21.75 9.61 -36.29
CA THR A 163 -22.89 8.81 -35.85
C THR A 163 -22.56 8.13 -34.53
N LYS A 164 -23.39 8.34 -33.51
CA LYS A 164 -23.32 7.87 -32.11
C LYS A 164 -22.28 8.51 -31.19
N TRP A 165 -22.74 8.72 -29.96
CA TRP A 165 -21.93 9.04 -28.80
C TRP A 165 -21.28 7.72 -28.36
N GLU A 166 -19.96 7.63 -28.44
CA GLU A 166 -19.18 6.48 -27.96
C GLU A 166 -18.34 6.96 -26.77
N GLY A 167 -19.01 7.43 -25.73
CA GLY A 167 -18.34 7.92 -24.53
C GLY A 167 -17.87 6.75 -23.69
N ASN A 168 -16.59 6.39 -23.80
CA ASN A 168 -15.89 5.79 -22.67
C ASN A 168 -15.44 6.94 -21.76
N ASP A 169 -15.57 6.77 -20.45
CA ASP A 169 -14.99 7.68 -19.48
C ASP A 169 -13.50 7.34 -19.30
N TYR A 170 -12.65 8.34 -19.47
CA TYR A 170 -11.20 8.19 -19.31
C TYR A 170 -10.75 8.91 -18.07
N HIS A 171 -10.16 8.18 -17.13
CA HIS A 171 -9.91 8.67 -15.79
C HIS A 171 -8.53 9.31 -15.67
N ILE A 172 -8.48 10.47 -15.03
CA ILE A 172 -7.26 11.23 -14.78
C ILE A 172 -7.26 11.70 -13.34
N ARG A 173 -6.15 11.45 -12.65
CA ARG A 173 -5.86 11.98 -11.33
C ARG A 173 -4.91 13.17 -11.47
N VAL A 174 -5.41 14.37 -11.18
CA VAL A 174 -4.59 15.60 -11.20
C VAL A 174 -3.92 15.77 -9.84
N LEU A 175 -2.60 15.63 -9.82
CA LEU A 175 -1.76 15.77 -8.63
C LEU A 175 -1.51 17.24 -8.31
N PRO A 176 -1.63 17.65 -7.03
CA PRO A 176 -1.35 19.01 -6.58
C PRO A 176 0.12 19.40 -6.75
N ASP A 177 0.42 20.69 -6.73
CA ASP A 177 1.80 21.16 -6.52
C ASP A 177 2.27 20.84 -5.09
N TYR A 178 3.58 20.79 -4.86
CA TYR A 178 4.16 20.45 -3.55
C TYR A 178 3.63 21.29 -2.37
N ARG A 179 3.40 22.60 -2.55
CA ARG A 179 2.92 23.47 -1.46
C ARG A 179 1.46 23.19 -1.13
N SER A 180 0.63 23.06 -2.15
CA SER A 180 -0.78 22.71 -2.03
C SER A 180 -0.94 21.30 -1.46
N PHE A 181 -0.10 20.37 -1.90
CA PHE A 181 -0.07 19.00 -1.41
C PHE A 181 0.15 18.91 0.10
N LYS A 182 1.16 19.62 0.60
CA LYS A 182 1.50 19.66 2.02
C LYS A 182 0.34 20.17 2.89
N GLN A 183 -0.64 20.87 2.34
CA GLN A 183 -1.84 21.27 3.08
C GLN A 183 -2.94 20.18 3.00
N SER A 184 -3.06 19.48 1.86
CA SER A 184 -4.17 18.56 1.55
C SER A 184 -4.17 17.22 2.32
N LEU A 185 -3.01 16.71 2.72
CA LEU A 185 -2.89 15.44 3.47
C LEU A 185 -3.38 15.54 4.92
N TYR A 186 -3.45 16.75 5.45
CA TYR A 186 -3.70 16.99 6.86
C TYR A 186 -5.09 17.57 7.07
N THR A 187 -5.66 17.30 8.25
CA THR A 187 -6.84 17.99 8.77
C THR A 187 -6.46 19.36 9.33
N ASP A 188 -7.45 20.20 9.68
CA ASP A 188 -7.23 21.50 10.36
C ASP A 188 -6.41 21.41 11.66
N LYS A 189 -6.28 20.20 12.23
CA LYS A 189 -5.50 19.92 13.44
C LYS A 189 -4.09 19.42 13.14
N GLY A 190 -3.66 19.42 11.87
CA GLY A 190 -2.33 19.01 11.45
C GLY A 190 -2.05 17.52 11.57
N LEU A 191 -3.05 16.67 11.86
CA LEU A 191 -2.96 15.20 11.81
C LEU A 191 -3.34 14.70 10.41
N PRO A 192 -2.82 13.55 9.93
CA PRO A 192 -3.27 13.00 8.67
C PRO A 192 -4.77 12.74 8.77
N CYS A 193 -5.43 12.78 7.63
CA CYS A 193 -6.83 12.42 7.56
C CYS A 193 -6.99 10.96 8.02
N HIS A 194 -7.40 10.77 9.28
CA HIS A 194 -7.84 9.53 9.92
C HIS A 194 -9.20 9.74 10.60
N ARG A 195 -9.80 10.91 10.36
CA ARG A 195 -11.09 11.31 10.89
C ARG A 195 -12.07 11.24 9.74
N LEU A 196 -13.06 10.37 9.88
CA LEU A 196 -14.10 10.16 8.88
C LEU A 196 -15.46 10.56 9.45
N TYR A 197 -16.23 11.24 8.63
CA TYR A 197 -17.64 11.52 8.86
C TYR A 197 -18.50 10.43 8.20
N PRO A 198 -19.80 10.33 8.55
CA PRO A 198 -20.62 9.18 8.17
C PRO A 198 -20.77 8.99 6.65
N HIS A 199 -20.68 10.07 5.88
CA HIS A 199 -20.76 10.04 4.42
C HIS A 199 -19.43 9.65 3.75
N GLU A 200 -18.32 9.66 4.49
CA GLU A 200 -16.99 9.23 4.03
C GLU A 200 -16.73 7.75 4.34
N VAL A 201 -17.42 7.18 5.34
CA VAL A 201 -17.26 5.77 5.71
C VAL A 201 -17.94 4.85 4.70
N GLN A 202 -17.15 4.05 3.99
CA GLN A 202 -17.62 3.05 3.03
C GLN A 202 -18.04 1.75 3.73
N ASP A 203 -18.72 0.85 3.01
CA ASP A 203 -19.30 -0.37 3.61
C ASP A 203 -18.23 -1.39 4.01
N PHE A 204 -17.10 -1.43 3.29
CA PHE A 204 -15.98 -2.35 3.52
C PHE A 204 -14.84 -1.74 4.33
N ASP A 205 -15.03 -0.54 4.87
CA ASP A 205 -14.02 0.10 5.72
C ASP A 205 -13.92 -0.62 7.07
N GLU A 206 -12.73 -1.11 7.35
CA GLU A 206 -12.37 -1.86 8.55
C GLU A 206 -11.25 -1.16 9.31
N VAL A 207 -11.19 -1.44 10.61
CA VAL A 207 -10.09 -1.03 11.47
C VAL A 207 -9.53 -2.25 12.16
N ALA A 208 -8.20 -2.39 12.11
CA ALA A 208 -7.48 -3.36 12.88
C ALA A 208 -6.54 -2.77 13.94
N LEU A 209 -6.39 -3.53 15.01
CA LEU A 209 -5.53 -3.29 16.16
C LEU A 209 -4.82 -4.61 16.47
N THR A 210 -3.57 -4.52 16.92
CA THR A 210 -2.74 -5.69 17.19
C THR A 210 -2.09 -5.57 18.57
N ASN A 211 -1.49 -6.65 19.07
CA ASN A 211 -0.94 -6.71 20.42
C ASN A 211 0.56 -7.06 20.47
N GLY A 212 1.28 -7.02 19.34
CA GLY A 212 2.69 -7.40 19.28
C GLY A 212 2.99 -8.88 19.60
N ARG A 213 1.97 -9.74 19.63
CA ARG A 213 2.08 -11.21 19.72
C ARG A 213 1.36 -11.93 18.60
N GLY A 214 0.87 -11.19 17.60
CA GLY A 214 0.13 -11.75 16.47
C GLY A 214 -1.36 -11.94 16.72
N ALA A 215 -1.94 -11.48 17.83
CA ALA A 215 -3.39 -11.39 17.98
C ALA A 215 -3.95 -10.15 17.26
N LEU A 216 -5.23 -10.19 16.91
CA LEU A 216 -5.88 -9.18 16.08
C LEU A 216 -7.27 -8.84 16.63
N CYS A 217 -7.59 -7.55 16.67
CA CYS A 217 -8.95 -7.04 16.63
C CYS A 217 -9.13 -6.44 15.24
N ASN A 218 -10.04 -6.94 14.42
CA ASN A 218 -10.36 -6.41 13.10
C ASN A 218 -11.86 -6.28 12.94
N ILE A 219 -12.39 -5.06 12.79
CA ILE A 219 -13.84 -4.84 12.75
C ILE A 219 -14.25 -3.81 11.71
N PRO A 220 -15.46 -3.91 11.12
CA PRO A 220 -15.98 -2.84 10.28
C PRO A 220 -16.19 -1.55 11.08
N VAL A 221 -15.87 -0.41 10.47
CA VAL A 221 -16.09 0.92 11.04
C VAL A 221 -17.56 1.31 10.95
N GLY A 222 -18.18 1.08 9.78
CA GLY A 222 -19.57 1.41 9.49
C GLY A 222 -20.50 0.20 9.52
N ARG A 223 -20.61 -0.49 10.67
CA ARG A 223 -21.50 -1.68 10.80
C ARG A 223 -22.96 -1.34 10.53
N THR A 224 -23.71 -2.30 10.00
CA THR A 224 -25.17 -2.23 9.87
C THR A 224 -25.83 -3.37 10.65
N ASP A 225 -27.10 -3.21 11.02
CA ASP A 225 -27.80 -4.25 11.80
C ASP A 225 -28.00 -5.55 10.99
N ASN A 226 -28.12 -5.42 9.67
CA ASN A 226 -28.26 -6.56 8.75
C ASN A 226 -26.93 -7.26 8.49
N ASN A 227 -25.80 -6.54 8.64
CA ASN A 227 -24.49 -7.11 8.42
C ASN A 227 -23.45 -6.55 9.41
N PRO A 228 -23.24 -7.20 10.56
CA PRO A 228 -22.35 -6.72 11.61
C PRO A 228 -20.85 -6.96 11.31
N ILE A 229 -20.54 -7.77 10.29
CA ILE A 229 -19.20 -8.14 9.82
C ILE A 229 -19.17 -8.21 8.28
N ASN A 230 -18.03 -7.93 7.67
CA ASN A 230 -17.83 -8.04 6.22
C ASN A 230 -17.13 -9.35 5.82
N SER A 231 -16.40 -9.95 6.76
CA SER A 231 -15.60 -11.14 6.52
C SER A 231 -15.58 -12.09 7.72
N LYS A 232 -15.35 -13.38 7.46
CA LYS A 232 -15.02 -14.37 8.50
C LYS A 232 -13.75 -14.03 9.28
N TYR A 233 -12.91 -13.13 8.77
CA TYR A 233 -11.72 -12.63 9.44
C TYR A 233 -11.99 -11.43 10.37
N ASN A 234 -13.23 -10.93 10.46
CA ASN A 234 -13.57 -9.91 11.43
C ASN A 234 -13.78 -10.51 12.83
N GLY A 235 -13.30 -9.78 13.83
CA GLY A 235 -13.42 -10.13 15.24
C GLY A 235 -12.95 -8.99 16.15
N ILE A 236 -13.65 -8.79 17.26
CA ILE A 236 -13.17 -7.99 18.40
C ILE A 236 -11.94 -8.68 19.04
N LEU A 237 -11.88 -10.01 19.02
CA LEU A 237 -10.74 -10.76 19.53
C LEU A 237 -10.48 -12.02 18.69
N LEU A 238 -9.41 -11.98 17.91
CA LEU A 238 -8.73 -13.12 17.30
C LEU A 238 -7.43 -13.34 18.05
N ILE A 239 -7.23 -14.53 18.62
CA ILE A 239 -6.07 -14.81 19.46
C ILE A 239 -4.97 -15.53 18.71
N ASN A 240 -3.71 -15.20 19.00
CA ASN A 240 -2.61 -16.13 18.77
C ASN A 240 -2.50 -17.06 20.00
N ASN A 241 -2.75 -18.34 19.81
CA ASN A 241 -2.78 -19.32 20.89
C ASN A 241 -1.37 -19.86 21.27
N HIS A 242 -0.30 -19.33 20.68
CA HIS A 242 1.08 -19.68 21.06
C HIS A 242 1.77 -18.53 21.81
N PRO A 243 2.50 -18.80 22.92
CA PRO A 243 3.11 -17.74 23.73
C PRO A 243 4.32 -17.06 23.09
N GLU A 244 5.09 -17.80 22.28
CA GLU A 244 6.42 -17.35 21.85
C GLU A 244 6.49 -16.94 20.38
N TYR A 245 5.59 -17.38 19.50
CA TYR A 245 5.70 -17.12 18.07
C TYR A 245 4.32 -17.06 17.41
N PRO A 246 4.19 -16.42 16.24
CA PRO A 246 2.94 -16.39 15.51
C PRO A 246 2.53 -17.77 14.99
N ILE A 247 1.24 -18.07 15.11
CA ILE A 247 0.54 -19.17 14.44
C ILE A 247 -0.83 -18.65 13.97
N ASP A 248 -1.57 -19.51 13.27
CA ASP A 248 -2.96 -19.26 12.89
C ASP A 248 -3.80 -18.78 14.08
N ARG A 249 -4.69 -17.82 13.81
CA ARG A 249 -5.49 -17.18 14.83
C ARG A 249 -6.81 -17.92 15.03
N ASP A 250 -7.27 -17.98 16.27
CA ASP A 250 -8.62 -18.41 16.59
C ASP A 250 -9.54 -17.20 16.79
N VAL A 251 -10.69 -17.17 16.11
CA VAL A 251 -11.74 -16.15 16.29
C VAL A 251 -12.58 -16.51 17.50
N LEU A 252 -12.57 -15.64 18.52
CA LEU A 252 -13.28 -15.87 19.78
C LEU A 252 -14.48 -14.97 19.98
N VAL A 253 -14.33 -13.71 19.59
CA VAL A 253 -15.39 -12.70 19.68
C VAL A 253 -15.47 -12.02 18.34
N SER A 254 -16.53 -12.29 17.56
CA SER A 254 -16.66 -11.82 16.18
C SER A 254 -17.11 -10.35 16.15
N PHE A 255 -18.15 -10.03 16.91
CA PHE A 255 -18.66 -8.67 17.04
C PHE A 255 -19.42 -8.50 18.35
N SER A 256 -19.93 -7.30 18.56
CA SER A 256 -20.91 -6.99 19.60
C SER A 256 -22.01 -6.13 18.99
N THR A 257 -23.26 -6.37 19.41
CA THR A 257 -24.35 -5.41 19.16
C THR A 257 -24.44 -4.50 20.37
N ASP A 258 -24.29 -3.20 20.12
CA ASP A 258 -24.23 -2.17 21.14
C ASP A 258 -25.47 -1.30 21.00
N LYS A 259 -26.29 -1.20 22.05
CA LYS A 259 -27.59 -0.51 22.03
C LYS A 259 -27.71 0.46 23.20
N ILE A 260 -28.41 1.56 22.97
CA ILE A 260 -28.83 2.48 24.02
C ILE A 260 -30.32 2.32 24.26
N ILE A 261 -30.72 2.21 25.53
CA ILE A 261 -32.12 2.36 25.95
C ILE A 261 -32.28 3.73 26.58
N ALA A 262 -33.18 4.54 26.03
CA ALA A 262 -33.54 5.84 26.58
C ALA A 262 -35.02 6.11 26.31
N ASP A 263 -35.77 6.52 27.34
CA ASP A 263 -37.23 6.76 27.27
C ASP A 263 -38.04 5.61 26.62
N ASN A 264 -37.75 4.37 27.05
CA ASN A 264 -38.34 3.13 26.51
C ASN A 264 -38.12 2.89 25.01
N LYS A 265 -37.26 3.66 24.35
CA LYS A 265 -36.79 3.42 22.98
C LYS A 265 -35.42 2.77 22.98
N VAL A 266 -35.14 2.02 21.91
CA VAL A 266 -33.87 1.35 21.67
C VAL A 266 -33.20 1.97 20.46
N TYR A 267 -31.94 2.36 20.61
CA TYR A 267 -31.12 2.94 19.55
C TYR A 267 -29.88 2.08 19.33
N ASP A 268 -29.60 1.70 18.10
CA ASP A 268 -28.42 0.94 17.73
C ASP A 268 -27.20 1.87 17.56
N LEU A 269 -26.05 1.49 18.12
CA LEU A 269 -24.77 2.17 17.87
C LEU A 269 -24.12 1.55 16.63
N ASN A 270 -24.49 2.07 15.46
CA ASN A 270 -24.11 1.55 14.15
C ASN A 270 -23.86 2.71 13.16
N LYS A 271 -23.71 2.42 11.86
CA LYS A 271 -23.48 3.44 10.82
C LYS A 271 -24.54 4.56 10.80
N SER A 272 -25.79 4.28 11.15
CA SER A 272 -26.89 5.26 11.14
C SER A 272 -26.83 6.29 12.27
N THR A 273 -26.19 5.94 13.38
CA THR A 273 -25.98 6.83 14.54
C THR A 273 -24.53 7.30 14.64
N LEU A 274 -23.65 6.87 13.74
CA LEU A 274 -22.27 7.35 13.69
C LEU A 274 -22.28 8.85 13.41
N LYS A 275 -21.56 9.62 14.23
CA LYS A 275 -21.26 11.04 13.99
C LYS A 275 -19.86 11.20 13.44
N GLN A 276 -18.91 10.40 13.93
CA GLN A 276 -17.51 10.52 13.59
C GLN A 276 -16.74 9.25 13.94
N PHE A 277 -15.80 8.85 13.10
CA PHE A 277 -14.78 7.84 13.39
C PHE A 277 -13.38 8.48 13.39
N GLU A 278 -12.50 8.02 14.27
CA GLU A 278 -11.08 8.34 14.25
C GLU A 278 -10.22 7.09 14.48
N ARG A 279 -9.16 6.92 13.69
CA ARG A 279 -8.23 5.79 13.86
C ARG A 279 -7.00 6.09 14.73
N TYR A 280 -6.56 7.34 14.81
CA TYR A 280 -5.24 7.68 15.36
C TYR A 280 -5.31 8.31 16.76
N PRO A 281 -4.52 7.84 17.76
CA PRO A 281 -3.69 6.63 17.73
C PRO A 281 -4.50 5.33 17.95
N THR A 282 -5.70 5.46 18.51
CA THR A 282 -6.63 4.35 18.80
C THR A 282 -7.93 4.50 18.04
N ALA A 283 -8.62 3.38 17.83
CA ALA A 283 -9.90 3.36 17.13
C ALA A 283 -11.01 3.93 18.02
N ARG A 284 -11.67 4.98 17.55
CA ARG A 284 -12.64 5.78 18.31
C ARG A 284 -13.86 6.12 17.47
N TRP A 285 -15.03 5.81 17.99
CA TRP A 285 -16.31 6.14 17.39
C TRP A 285 -17.05 7.13 18.29
N ILE A 286 -17.60 8.17 17.70
CA ILE A 286 -18.58 9.04 18.36
C ILE A 286 -19.91 8.77 17.71
N TYR A 287 -20.88 8.31 18.49
CA TYR A 287 -22.26 8.13 18.05
C TYR A 287 -23.11 9.29 18.57
N GLN A 288 -24.08 9.72 17.77
CA GLN A 288 -25.02 10.78 18.09
C GLN A 288 -26.45 10.33 17.75
N ILE A 289 -27.34 10.50 18.70
CA ILE A 289 -28.78 10.24 18.55
C ILE A 289 -29.51 11.54 18.82
N ASN A 290 -30.27 12.00 17.82
CA ASN A 290 -31.12 13.19 17.90
C ASN A 290 -32.53 12.82 17.47
N GLU A 291 -33.44 12.63 18.43
CA GLU A 291 -34.85 12.32 18.16
C GLU A 291 -35.77 13.11 19.10
N GLY A 292 -36.51 14.08 18.55
CA GLY A 292 -37.36 14.98 19.35
C GLY A 292 -36.53 15.80 20.34
N THR A 293 -36.80 15.62 21.64
CA THR A 293 -36.03 16.24 22.74
C THR A 293 -34.89 15.37 23.25
N THR A 294 -34.72 14.16 22.69
CA THR A 294 -33.64 13.24 23.05
C THR A 294 -32.39 13.62 22.27
N HIS A 295 -31.34 13.97 22.99
CA HIS A 295 -30.00 14.20 22.45
C HIS A 295 -29.03 13.35 23.26
N ILE A 296 -28.28 12.47 22.61
CA ILE A 296 -27.30 11.59 23.25
C ILE A 296 -26.05 11.56 22.39
N GLU A 297 -24.87 11.76 23.00
CA GLU A 297 -23.57 11.51 22.39
C GLU A 297 -22.77 10.54 23.27
N ILE A 298 -22.31 9.45 22.66
CA ILE A 298 -21.51 8.42 23.33
C ILE A 298 -20.25 8.14 22.51
N GLU A 299 -19.12 8.03 23.21
CA GLU A 299 -17.84 7.65 22.64
C GLU A 299 -17.60 6.16 22.91
N LYS A 300 -17.20 5.39 21.88
CA LYS A 300 -16.67 4.04 22.00
C LYS A 300 -15.20 4.04 21.57
N THR A 301 -14.33 3.41 22.34
CA THR A 301 -12.94 3.15 21.94
C THR A 301 -12.62 1.66 22.01
N LEU A 302 -11.72 1.21 21.12
CA LEU A 302 -11.14 -0.13 21.16
C LEU A 302 -9.62 -0.05 21.23
N GLN A 303 -9.05 -0.95 22.03
CA GLN A 303 -7.61 -1.03 22.24
C GLN A 303 -7.21 -2.45 22.64
N MET A 304 -6.09 -2.96 22.12
CA MET A 304 -5.54 -4.23 22.57
C MET A 304 -4.46 -4.01 23.64
N HIS A 305 -4.40 -4.91 24.62
CA HIS A 305 -3.32 -4.90 25.60
C HIS A 305 -2.06 -5.49 24.96
N TYR A 306 -1.03 -4.66 24.77
CA TYR A 306 0.25 -5.10 24.23
C TYR A 306 0.81 -6.31 25.01
N GLY A 307 1.21 -7.35 24.28
CA GLY A 307 1.72 -8.58 24.85
C GLY A 307 0.66 -9.52 25.43
N LYS A 308 -0.64 -9.27 25.24
CA LYS A 308 -1.71 -10.05 25.89
C LYS A 308 -2.87 -10.34 24.94
N ASN A 309 -3.48 -11.52 25.04
CA ASN A 309 -4.68 -11.89 24.26
C ASN A 309 -5.92 -11.23 24.87
N THR A 310 -5.94 -9.89 24.82
CA THR A 310 -6.98 -9.07 25.42
C THR A 310 -7.30 -7.85 24.55
N THR A 311 -8.60 -7.65 24.28
CA THR A 311 -9.15 -6.41 23.71
C THR A 311 -10.01 -5.72 24.77
N ILE A 312 -9.86 -4.41 24.90
CA ILE A 312 -10.63 -3.56 25.81
C ILE A 312 -11.53 -2.65 24.98
N ALA A 313 -12.83 -2.71 25.24
CA ALA A 313 -13.82 -1.76 24.76
C ALA A 313 -14.18 -0.78 25.88
N SER A 314 -14.13 0.52 25.59
CA SER A 314 -14.52 1.56 26.55
C SER A 314 -15.67 2.39 25.99
N TYR A 315 -16.63 2.72 26.86
CA TYR A 315 -17.81 3.50 26.51
C TYR A 315 -17.94 4.69 27.44
N LYS A 316 -17.92 5.91 26.89
CA LYS A 316 -18.01 7.14 27.65
C LYS A 316 -19.20 7.97 27.17
N LEU A 317 -20.14 8.24 28.06
CA LEU A 317 -21.24 9.16 27.80
C LEU A 317 -20.70 10.59 27.76
N LEU A 318 -20.79 11.25 26.61
CA LEU A 318 -20.31 12.62 26.43
C LEU A 318 -21.41 13.62 26.79
N SER A 319 -22.63 13.38 26.32
CA SER A 319 -23.82 14.18 26.63
C SER A 319 -25.07 13.32 26.51
N ALA A 320 -26.10 13.67 27.27
CA ALA A 320 -27.44 13.08 27.20
C ALA A 320 -28.47 14.05 27.79
N SER A 321 -29.61 14.24 27.12
CA SER A 321 -30.72 15.03 27.69
C SER A 321 -31.54 14.25 28.73
N ILE A 322 -31.38 12.92 28.78
CA ILE A 322 -32.09 12.01 29.69
C ILE A 322 -31.15 10.89 30.18
N PRO A 323 -31.47 10.21 31.31
CA PRO A 323 -30.76 9.00 31.72
C PRO A 323 -30.85 7.91 30.65
N ILE A 324 -29.77 7.16 30.46
CA ILE A 324 -29.69 6.09 29.47
C ILE A 324 -29.13 4.81 30.08
N GLN A 325 -29.44 3.69 29.43
CA GLN A 325 -28.76 2.41 29.67
C GLN A 325 -28.01 2.00 28.41
N LEU A 326 -26.77 1.54 28.57
CA LEU A 326 -26.01 0.90 27.50
C LEU A 326 -26.12 -0.62 27.65
N ILE A 327 -26.49 -1.28 26.54
CA ILE A 327 -26.51 -2.73 26.41
C ILE A 327 -25.41 -3.15 25.44
N VAL A 328 -24.51 -4.02 25.88
CA VAL A 328 -23.47 -4.61 25.03
C VAL A 328 -23.66 -6.12 24.99
N ARG A 329 -23.87 -6.65 23.78
CA ARG A 329 -24.12 -8.07 23.57
C ARG A 329 -23.06 -8.68 22.66
N PRO A 330 -22.14 -9.49 23.20
CA PRO A 330 -21.09 -10.12 22.41
C PRO A 330 -21.61 -11.32 21.62
N ALA A 331 -21.02 -11.52 20.44
CA ALA A 331 -21.17 -12.71 19.61
C ALA A 331 -19.85 -13.48 19.60
N LEU A 332 -19.91 -14.75 20.01
CA LEU A 332 -18.79 -15.65 20.23
C LEU A 332 -18.67 -16.70 19.14
N GLU A 333 -17.42 -17.08 18.89
CA GLU A 333 -17.02 -18.22 18.08
C GLU A 333 -15.84 -18.92 18.77
N GLN A 334 -15.50 -20.11 18.30
CA GLN A 334 -14.28 -20.82 18.65
C GLN A 334 -13.87 -21.62 17.41
N ARG A 335 -13.16 -20.96 16.51
CA ARG A 335 -12.72 -21.54 15.24
C ARG A 335 -11.40 -20.93 14.79
N SER A 336 -10.65 -21.66 13.98
CA SER A 336 -9.64 -21.05 13.13
C SER A 336 -10.29 -19.96 12.28
N TYR A 337 -9.60 -18.83 12.12
CA TYR A 337 -9.97 -17.74 11.22
C TYR A 337 -10.15 -18.15 9.74
N HIS A 338 -9.67 -19.32 9.31
CA HIS A 338 -9.91 -19.87 7.98
C HIS A 338 -11.20 -20.68 7.87
N GLY A 339 -11.78 -21.14 8.98
CA GLY A 339 -13.01 -21.93 8.99
C GLY A 339 -14.26 -21.11 9.23
N GLU A 340 -15.41 -21.80 9.24
CA GLU A 340 -16.73 -21.23 9.54
C GLU A 340 -17.41 -22.01 10.67
N THR A 341 -18.18 -21.30 11.48
CA THR A 341 -19.02 -21.91 12.52
C THR A 341 -20.37 -22.28 11.93
N LYS A 342 -20.85 -23.51 12.16
CA LYS A 342 -22.18 -23.95 11.74
C LYS A 342 -22.93 -24.61 12.90
N ALA A 343 -24.06 -24.04 13.29
CA ALA A 343 -25.00 -24.64 14.22
C ALA A 343 -25.65 -25.89 13.57
N GLY A 344 -25.99 -26.87 14.40
CA GLY A 344 -26.47 -28.19 13.98
C GLY A 344 -25.35 -29.21 13.78
N SER A 345 -24.08 -28.79 13.80
CA SER A 345 -22.92 -29.67 13.85
C SER A 345 -22.93 -30.46 15.16
N THR A 346 -22.77 -31.78 15.10
CA THR A 346 -23.02 -32.68 16.23
C THR A 346 -22.36 -32.21 17.55
N GLY A 347 -23.17 -31.71 18.49
CA GLY A 347 -22.75 -31.36 19.86
C GLY A 347 -22.29 -29.91 20.09
N LEU A 348 -22.21 -29.07 19.06
CA LEU A 348 -21.67 -27.70 19.17
C LEU A 348 -22.55 -26.80 20.04
N GLU A 349 -23.87 -26.84 19.88
CA GLU A 349 -24.80 -26.03 20.66
C GLU A 349 -24.71 -26.37 22.14
N LYS A 350 -24.75 -27.68 22.45
CA LYS A 350 -24.60 -28.16 23.82
C LYS A 350 -23.27 -27.67 24.41
N LYS A 351 -22.18 -27.71 23.64
CA LYS A 351 -20.88 -27.18 24.05
C LYS A 351 -20.94 -25.68 24.37
N TYR A 352 -21.57 -24.85 23.55
CA TYR A 352 -21.68 -23.40 23.82
C TYR A 352 -22.59 -23.05 24.99
N PHE A 353 -23.71 -23.76 25.13
CA PHE A 353 -24.63 -23.58 26.24
C PHE A 353 -24.01 -24.06 27.57
N ASP A 354 -23.45 -25.27 27.61
CA ASP A 354 -22.85 -25.85 28.83
C ASP A 354 -21.49 -25.20 29.16
N GLY A 355 -20.76 -24.73 28.14
CA GLY A 355 -19.43 -24.12 28.27
C GLY A 355 -19.46 -22.66 28.73
N THR A 356 -20.61 -22.00 28.68
CA THR A 356 -20.79 -20.61 29.11
C THR A 356 -21.39 -20.55 30.52
N LYS A 357 -20.78 -19.77 31.41
CA LYS A 357 -21.29 -19.50 32.76
C LYS A 357 -21.05 -18.05 33.20
N LEU A 358 -21.83 -17.61 34.18
CA LEU A 358 -21.51 -16.39 34.93
C LEU A 358 -20.46 -16.71 36.00
N VAL A 359 -19.46 -15.83 36.10
CA VAL A 359 -18.42 -15.87 37.14
C VAL A 359 -18.30 -14.49 37.79
N THR A 360 -17.80 -14.45 39.02
CA THR A 360 -17.48 -13.19 39.71
C THR A 360 -16.00 -12.87 39.51
N VAL A 361 -15.71 -11.71 38.93
CA VAL A 361 -14.35 -11.21 38.71
C VAL A 361 -14.24 -9.85 39.40
N GLY A 362 -13.43 -9.78 40.46
CA GLY A 362 -13.40 -8.59 41.32
C GLY A 362 -14.75 -8.38 42.03
N GLN A 363 -15.40 -7.25 41.78
CA GLN A 363 -16.71 -6.90 42.35
C GLN A 363 -17.88 -7.05 41.36
N SER A 364 -17.61 -7.50 40.12
CA SER A 364 -18.60 -7.52 39.03
C SER A 364 -18.85 -8.93 38.52
N GLN A 365 -20.04 -9.17 37.95
CA GLN A 365 -20.33 -10.40 37.21
C GLN A 365 -19.70 -10.33 35.82
N SER A 366 -19.34 -11.50 35.28
CA SER A 366 -18.67 -11.62 33.98
C SER A 366 -19.09 -12.92 33.30
N PHE A 367 -19.07 -12.95 31.97
CA PHE A 367 -19.24 -14.20 31.23
C PHE A 367 -17.89 -14.93 31.14
N HIS A 368 -17.92 -16.24 31.33
CA HIS A 368 -16.77 -17.11 31.08
C HIS A 368 -17.17 -18.25 30.16
N PHE A 369 -16.37 -18.46 29.12
CA PHE A 369 -16.50 -19.54 28.16
C PHE A 369 -15.28 -20.44 28.24
N ASN A 370 -15.49 -21.72 28.57
CA ASN A 370 -14.41 -22.70 28.64
C ASN A 370 -13.86 -22.97 27.23
N GLY A 371 -12.59 -22.64 26.99
CA GLY A 371 -11.90 -22.99 25.75
C GLY A 371 -11.46 -24.46 25.76
N GLU A 372 -11.73 -25.19 24.68
CA GLU A 372 -11.09 -26.50 24.44
C GLU A 372 -9.75 -26.32 23.71
N ASN A 373 -8.77 -27.18 24.01
CA ASN A 373 -7.46 -27.26 23.32
C ASN A 373 -6.53 -26.05 23.47
N TRP A 374 -6.74 -25.19 24.46
CA TRP A 374 -5.80 -24.11 24.79
C TRP A 374 -4.93 -24.53 25.96
N GLN A 375 -3.76 -25.11 25.67
CA GLN A 375 -2.84 -25.59 26.72
C GLN A 375 -2.40 -24.46 27.66
N ASP A 376 -2.30 -23.23 27.14
CA ASP A 376 -1.77 -22.09 27.88
C ASP A 376 -2.81 -21.08 28.40
N PHE A 377 -4.09 -21.23 28.04
CA PHE A 377 -5.15 -20.25 28.37
C PHE A 377 -6.39 -20.91 28.98
N PRO A 378 -7.02 -20.31 30.00
CA PRO A 378 -8.14 -20.91 30.75
C PRO A 378 -9.50 -20.84 30.04
N GLY A 379 -9.57 -20.29 28.82
CA GLY A 379 -10.82 -19.92 28.17
C GLY A 379 -10.98 -18.40 28.02
N LEU A 380 -12.10 -17.98 27.44
CA LEU A 380 -12.45 -16.57 27.24
C LEU A 380 -13.23 -16.05 28.46
N THR A 381 -12.79 -14.94 29.03
CA THR A 381 -13.55 -14.19 30.04
C THR A 381 -13.89 -12.80 29.52
N ILE A 382 -15.17 -12.41 29.64
CA ILE A 382 -15.68 -11.10 29.28
C ILE A 382 -15.90 -10.34 30.58
N VAL A 383 -14.88 -9.59 31.00
CA VAL A 383 -14.85 -8.87 32.27
C VAL A 383 -15.54 -7.53 32.08
N SER A 384 -16.54 -7.24 32.91
CA SER A 384 -17.18 -5.93 32.98
C SER A 384 -16.60 -5.11 34.14
N SER A 385 -16.39 -3.81 33.94
CA SER A 385 -15.98 -2.89 35.01
C SER A 385 -17.01 -2.84 36.14
N ASP A 386 -18.27 -2.59 35.78
CA ASP A 386 -19.36 -2.23 36.70
C ASP A 386 -20.76 -2.56 36.14
N GLY A 387 -20.84 -3.29 35.04
CA GLY A 387 -22.08 -3.69 34.40
C GLY A 387 -22.67 -4.97 34.98
N THR A 388 -23.99 -5.11 34.82
CA THR A 388 -24.74 -6.32 35.21
C THR A 388 -24.82 -7.27 34.02
N CYS A 389 -24.34 -8.50 34.18
CA CYS A 389 -24.44 -9.53 33.15
C CYS A 389 -25.79 -10.26 33.23
N ILE A 390 -26.50 -10.34 32.11
CA ILE A 390 -27.78 -11.04 31.98
C ILE A 390 -27.60 -12.22 31.04
N GLN A 391 -27.78 -13.43 31.56
CA GLN A 391 -27.66 -14.67 30.79
C GLN A 391 -28.96 -14.94 30.01
N GLU A 392 -28.90 -14.79 28.70
CA GLU A 392 -30.03 -14.97 27.79
C GLU A 392 -29.54 -15.56 26.45
N PRO A 393 -29.02 -16.78 26.43
CA PRO A 393 -28.23 -17.24 25.30
C PRO A 393 -29.05 -17.44 24.01
N TYR A 394 -28.49 -17.10 22.84
CA TYR A 394 -29.11 -17.36 21.54
C TYR A 394 -28.09 -17.50 20.40
N TRP A 395 -28.56 -17.99 19.24
CA TRP A 395 -27.79 -18.14 18.01
C TRP A 395 -28.20 -17.14 16.93
N HIS A 396 -27.23 -16.44 16.35
CA HIS A 396 -27.39 -15.76 15.05
C HIS A 396 -27.11 -16.77 13.95
N TYR A 397 -28.06 -16.99 13.05
CA TYR A 397 -27.91 -17.94 11.95
C TYR A 397 -27.58 -17.22 10.64
N ASN A 398 -26.72 -17.85 9.83
CA ASN A 398 -26.35 -17.44 8.48
C ASN A 398 -25.91 -15.97 8.38
N VAL A 399 -25.06 -15.51 9.30
CA VAL A 399 -24.44 -14.18 9.19
C VAL A 399 -23.61 -14.16 7.91
N PHE A 400 -23.91 -13.24 7.00
CA PHE A 400 -23.34 -13.17 5.66
C PHE A 400 -21.92 -12.57 5.70
N HIS A 401 -21.04 -13.07 4.83
CA HIS A 401 -19.67 -12.60 4.66
C HIS A 401 -19.48 -12.14 3.20
N PRO A 402 -19.76 -10.87 2.87
CA PRO A 402 -19.66 -10.36 1.50
C PRO A 402 -18.26 -10.50 0.90
N THR A 403 -17.19 -10.36 1.71
CA THR A 403 -15.81 -10.51 1.23
C THR A 403 -15.51 -11.93 0.75
N GLU A 404 -15.95 -12.95 1.50
CA GLU A 404 -15.81 -14.35 1.09
C GLU A 404 -16.68 -14.68 -0.13
N ALA A 405 -17.88 -14.09 -0.25
CA ALA A 405 -18.73 -14.25 -1.43
C ALA A 405 -18.04 -13.77 -2.71
N ALA A 406 -17.39 -12.60 -2.68
CA ALA A 406 -16.64 -12.05 -3.80
C ALA A 406 -15.43 -12.92 -4.22
N ARG A 407 -14.89 -13.70 -3.28
CA ARG A 407 -13.78 -14.65 -3.48
C ARG A 407 -14.24 -16.05 -3.91
N GLY A 408 -15.55 -16.27 -4.06
CA GLY A 408 -16.12 -17.60 -4.36
C GLY A 408 -15.99 -18.61 -3.22
N GLN A 409 -15.85 -18.14 -1.98
CA GLN A 409 -15.72 -18.98 -0.78
C GLN A 409 -17.07 -19.15 -0.06
N LEU A 410 -17.12 -20.00 0.98
CA LEU A 410 -18.30 -20.12 1.85
C LEU A 410 -18.58 -18.76 2.51
N CYS A 411 -19.74 -18.19 2.20
CA CYS A 411 -20.05 -16.79 2.48
C CYS A 411 -21.00 -16.57 3.66
N SER A 412 -21.17 -17.56 4.56
CA SER A 412 -21.95 -17.34 5.77
C SER A 412 -21.54 -18.27 6.91
N GLY A 413 -21.81 -17.85 8.14
CA GLY A 413 -21.62 -18.69 9.33
C GLY A 413 -22.53 -18.29 10.49
N ASP A 414 -22.74 -19.20 11.42
CA ASP A 414 -23.57 -18.99 12.60
C ASP A 414 -22.73 -18.41 13.76
N LYS A 415 -23.35 -17.74 14.74
CA LYS A 415 -22.66 -17.11 15.88
C LYS A 415 -23.46 -17.33 17.17
N TYR A 416 -22.77 -17.58 18.28
CA TYR A 416 -23.43 -17.79 19.58
C TYR A 416 -23.29 -16.57 20.47
N SER A 417 -24.36 -16.14 21.14
CA SER A 417 -24.31 -15.09 22.15
C SER A 417 -24.67 -15.65 23.53
N PRO A 418 -23.85 -15.43 24.58
CA PRO A 418 -24.12 -15.94 25.93
C PRO A 418 -25.21 -15.14 26.68
N GLY A 419 -25.49 -13.92 26.22
CA GLY A 419 -26.26 -12.93 26.96
C GLY A 419 -25.74 -11.52 26.67
N TYR A 420 -26.04 -10.57 27.54
CA TYR A 420 -25.65 -9.17 27.38
C TYR A 420 -25.28 -8.51 28.71
N ILE A 421 -24.57 -7.40 28.62
CA ILE A 421 -24.10 -6.60 29.77
C ILE A 421 -24.86 -5.27 29.76
N VAL A 422 -25.39 -4.86 30.91
CA VAL A 422 -26.13 -3.61 31.08
C VAL A 422 -25.33 -2.65 31.95
N PHE A 423 -25.09 -1.43 31.44
CA PHE A 423 -24.50 -0.33 32.20
C PHE A 423 -25.53 0.80 32.39
N GLN A 424 -25.54 1.37 33.59
CA GLN A 424 -26.27 2.61 33.87
C GLN A 424 -25.33 3.78 33.62
N CYS A 425 -25.53 4.50 32.52
CA CYS A 425 -24.61 5.55 32.11
C CYS A 425 -24.99 6.90 32.72
N ASP A 426 -23.99 7.63 33.18
CA ASP A 426 -24.10 8.94 33.80
C ASP A 426 -22.93 9.80 33.31
N GLN A 427 -23.22 11.01 32.83
CA GLN A 427 -22.21 11.93 32.29
C GLN A 427 -21.15 12.33 33.31
N SER A 428 -21.47 12.28 34.60
CA SER A 428 -20.53 12.61 35.68
C SER A 428 -19.56 11.47 36.01
N LYS A 429 -19.80 10.27 35.47
CA LYS A 429 -19.00 9.07 35.75
C LYS A 429 -17.88 8.87 34.72
N PRO A 430 -16.82 8.13 35.10
CA PRO A 430 -15.80 7.69 34.13
C PRO A 430 -16.40 6.73 33.09
N ALA A 431 -15.59 6.36 32.10
CA ALA A 431 -15.99 5.40 31.08
C ALA A 431 -16.29 4.02 31.69
N HIS A 432 -17.25 3.32 31.10
CA HIS A 432 -17.49 1.90 31.35
C HIS A 432 -16.58 1.05 30.47
N HIS A 433 -16.09 -0.08 30.98
CA HIS A 433 -15.15 -0.92 30.27
C HIS A 433 -15.61 -2.38 30.19
N ILE A 434 -15.31 -3.01 29.05
CA ILE A 434 -15.38 -4.46 28.86
C ILE A 434 -14.01 -4.94 28.37
N ALA A 435 -13.42 -5.91 29.08
CA ALA A 435 -12.23 -6.60 28.63
C ALA A 435 -12.58 -8.02 28.16
N TYR A 436 -12.32 -8.31 26.89
CA TYR A 436 -12.38 -9.64 26.30
C TYR A 436 -11.00 -10.26 26.45
N THR A 437 -10.80 -11.18 27.40
CA THR A 437 -9.45 -11.67 27.74
C THR A 437 -9.38 -13.19 27.80
N CYS A 438 -8.26 -13.72 27.32
CA CYS A 438 -7.86 -15.12 27.52
C CYS A 438 -6.76 -15.27 28.58
N GLU A 439 -6.41 -14.21 29.31
CA GLU A 439 -5.32 -14.28 30.29
C GLU A 439 -5.76 -15.02 31.57
N LYS A 440 -4.82 -15.76 32.18
CA LYS A 440 -5.07 -16.56 33.40
C LYS A 440 -5.63 -15.73 34.56
N ASP A 441 -5.13 -14.52 34.75
CA ASP A 441 -5.60 -13.61 35.80
C ASP A 441 -6.58 -12.57 35.24
N ALA A 442 -7.80 -13.00 34.91
CA ALA A 442 -8.86 -12.10 34.44
C ALA A 442 -9.21 -10.99 35.45
N ARG A 443 -8.94 -11.18 36.75
CA ARG A 443 -9.17 -10.17 37.80
C ARG A 443 -8.30 -8.93 37.62
N PHE A 444 -7.16 -9.06 36.92
CA PHE A 444 -6.35 -7.91 36.54
C PHE A 444 -7.15 -6.87 35.78
N TYR A 445 -8.15 -7.28 34.98
CA TYR A 445 -9.01 -6.38 34.20
C TYR A 445 -10.27 -5.92 34.96
N SER A 446 -10.32 -6.06 36.28
CA SER A 446 -11.39 -5.47 37.10
C SER A 446 -10.94 -4.14 37.71
N GLY A 447 -11.83 -3.14 37.73
CA GLY A 447 -11.56 -1.83 38.33
C GLY A 447 -10.50 -0.99 37.59
N LYS A 448 -9.68 -0.24 38.36
CA LYS A 448 -8.79 0.82 37.86
C LYS A 448 -7.60 0.34 37.00
N ASN A 449 -7.29 -0.95 37.02
CA ASN A 449 -6.17 -1.48 36.25
C ASN A 449 -6.37 -1.33 34.74
N ILE A 450 -7.62 -1.34 34.26
CA ILE A 450 -7.93 -1.09 32.84
C ILE A 450 -7.39 0.28 32.40
N GLU A 451 -7.63 1.34 33.18
CA GLU A 451 -7.15 2.69 32.87
C GLU A 451 -5.61 2.72 32.76
N THR A 452 -4.92 1.92 33.59
CA THR A 452 -3.46 1.78 33.53
C THR A 452 -3.01 1.08 32.24
N VAL A 453 -3.70 0.02 31.81
CA VAL A 453 -3.42 -0.66 30.53
C VAL A 453 -3.57 0.31 29.36
N LEU A 454 -4.65 1.09 29.35
CA LEU A 454 -4.92 2.07 28.30
C LEU A 454 -3.83 3.14 28.25
N ALA A 455 -3.43 3.68 29.40
CA ALA A 455 -2.38 4.69 29.51
C ALA A 455 -0.99 4.17 29.13
N ASN A 456 -0.64 2.95 29.54
CA ASN A 456 0.67 2.35 29.23
C ASN A 456 0.89 2.18 27.73
N GLU A 457 -0.14 1.77 27.00
CA GLU A 457 -0.06 1.60 25.56
C GLU A 457 0.02 2.95 24.84
N GLN A 458 -0.71 3.98 25.30
CA GLN A 458 -0.53 5.35 24.81
C GLN A 458 0.93 5.81 24.99
N GLN A 459 1.51 5.56 26.17
CA GLN A 459 2.92 5.87 26.43
C GLN A 459 3.89 5.08 25.54
N ARG A 460 3.57 3.81 25.22
CA ARG A 460 4.36 2.97 24.30
C ARG A 460 4.38 3.56 22.89
N LEU A 461 3.21 3.92 22.35
CA LEU A 461 3.08 4.53 21.03
C LEU A 461 3.81 5.89 20.95
N GLU A 462 3.72 6.71 21.99
CA GLU A 462 4.51 7.94 22.10
C GLU A 462 6.02 7.66 22.15
N GLY A 463 6.43 6.56 22.80
CA GLY A 463 7.81 6.10 22.82
C GLY A 463 8.34 5.76 21.44
N ILE A 464 7.52 5.13 20.59
CA ILE A 464 7.85 4.82 19.20
C ILE A 464 8.00 6.10 18.38
N VAL A 465 7.03 7.01 18.46
CA VAL A 465 7.09 8.31 17.77
C VAL A 465 8.33 9.12 18.18
N LYS A 466 8.74 9.04 19.44
CA LYS A 466 9.95 9.73 19.94
C LYS A 466 11.25 9.22 19.32
N LYS A 467 11.28 8.00 18.78
CA LYS A 467 12.46 7.42 18.08
C LYS A 467 12.65 8.01 16.69
N LEU A 468 11.59 8.47 16.02
CA LEU A 468 11.69 9.10 14.71
C LEU A 468 12.72 10.25 14.69
N ASP A 469 13.29 10.49 13.51
CA ASP A 469 14.19 11.63 13.27
C ASP A 469 13.61 12.92 13.88
N PRO A 470 14.41 13.72 14.63
CA PRO A 470 13.95 14.96 15.26
C PRO A 470 13.18 15.91 14.34
N LYS A 471 13.50 15.95 13.05
CA LYS A 471 12.82 16.79 12.06
C LYS A 471 11.40 16.30 11.73
N LEU A 472 11.12 15.02 11.95
CA LEU A 472 9.86 14.35 11.64
C LEU A 472 9.03 14.06 12.89
N LYS A 473 9.54 14.34 14.10
CA LYS A 473 8.79 14.12 15.35
C LYS A 473 7.46 14.84 15.42
N ASN A 474 7.29 15.96 14.71
CA ASN A 474 6.04 16.71 14.63
C ASN A 474 5.32 16.52 13.28
N ASP A 475 5.87 15.68 12.39
CA ASP A 475 5.21 15.33 11.13
C ASP A 475 4.22 14.20 11.39
N SER A 476 2.95 14.56 11.40
CA SER A 476 1.88 13.65 11.79
C SER A 476 1.67 12.49 10.80
N LEU A 477 2.08 12.64 9.54
CA LEU A 477 2.05 11.55 8.57
C LEU A 477 3.14 10.52 8.89
N ALA A 478 4.37 10.98 9.16
CA ALA A 478 5.45 10.11 9.62
C ALA A 478 5.06 9.39 10.93
N GLN A 479 4.44 10.10 11.88
CA GLN A 479 3.92 9.49 13.12
C GLN A 479 2.87 8.40 12.86
N SER A 480 1.94 8.65 11.94
CA SER A 480 0.89 7.69 11.59
C SER A 480 1.45 6.46 10.92
N LEU A 481 2.36 6.64 9.97
CA LEU A 481 3.00 5.55 9.24
C LEU A 481 3.89 4.69 10.16
N VAL A 482 4.62 5.27 11.12
CA VAL A 482 5.42 4.46 12.07
C VAL A 482 4.54 3.68 13.06
N ILE A 483 3.40 4.24 13.47
CA ILE A 483 2.41 3.53 14.31
C ILE A 483 1.69 2.44 13.51
N ALA A 484 1.45 2.65 12.21
CA ALA A 484 0.94 1.61 11.32
C ALA A 484 1.96 0.48 11.16
N LEU A 485 3.25 0.80 10.99
CA LEU A 485 4.32 -0.18 10.85
C LEU A 485 4.48 -1.05 12.12
N ASP A 486 4.38 -0.44 13.31
CA ASP A 486 4.47 -1.15 14.60
C ASP A 486 3.42 -2.27 14.75
N GLN A 487 2.26 -2.15 14.11
CA GLN A 487 1.19 -3.16 14.22
C GLN A 487 1.59 -4.53 13.66
N PHE A 488 2.53 -4.56 12.73
CA PHE A 488 3.02 -5.78 12.10
C PHE A 488 4.17 -6.44 12.88
N ILE A 489 4.84 -5.68 13.76
CA ILE A 489 5.98 -6.17 14.54
C ILE A 489 5.47 -7.05 15.68
N THR A 490 5.90 -8.32 15.70
CA THR A 490 5.47 -9.30 16.69
C THR A 490 6.63 -10.02 17.36
N LYS A 491 6.41 -10.50 18.58
CA LYS A 491 7.34 -11.39 19.29
C LYS A 491 7.55 -12.69 18.50
N ARG A 492 8.80 -13.14 18.45
CA ARG A 492 9.22 -14.47 18.01
C ARG A 492 10.37 -14.96 18.87
N GLU A 493 10.06 -15.89 19.77
CA GLU A 493 10.93 -16.37 20.83
C GLU A 493 11.54 -15.20 21.60
N GLU A 494 12.87 -15.12 21.74
CA GLU A 494 13.54 -13.98 22.37
C GLU A 494 13.62 -12.71 21.50
N HIS A 495 13.32 -12.79 20.21
CA HIS A 495 13.45 -11.70 19.24
C HIS A 495 12.09 -11.24 18.68
N LYS A 496 12.13 -10.68 17.47
CA LYS A 496 11.01 -10.09 16.74
C LYS A 496 10.94 -10.64 15.32
N THR A 497 9.73 -10.64 14.79
CA THR A 497 9.42 -10.91 13.38
C THR A 497 8.32 -9.95 12.92
N VAL A 498 7.92 -10.05 11.66
CA VAL A 498 6.87 -9.24 11.07
C VAL A 498 5.75 -10.17 10.57
N ILE A 499 4.52 -9.93 11.01
CA ILE A 499 3.35 -10.47 10.32
C ILE A 499 3.25 -9.75 8.98
N ALA A 500 3.30 -10.46 7.86
CA ALA A 500 3.29 -9.84 6.53
C ALA A 500 2.06 -8.92 6.39
N GLY A 501 0.85 -9.46 6.55
CA GLY A 501 -0.37 -8.66 6.52
C GLY A 501 -1.51 -9.25 7.32
N TYR A 502 -2.45 -8.37 7.70
CA TYR A 502 -3.69 -8.76 8.37
C TYR A 502 -4.88 -8.69 7.42
N PRO A 503 -5.79 -9.68 7.47
CA PRO A 503 -5.98 -10.55 8.63
C PRO A 503 -5.38 -11.97 8.54
N TRP A 504 -5.01 -12.46 7.34
CA TRP A 504 -4.76 -13.89 7.12
C TRP A 504 -3.29 -14.32 7.05
N PHE A 505 -2.32 -13.41 6.90
CA PHE A 505 -0.92 -13.82 6.88
C PHE A 505 -0.34 -14.01 8.29
N ILE A 506 0.81 -14.67 8.29
CA ILE A 506 1.72 -14.83 9.43
C ILE A 506 3.10 -14.25 9.03
N ASP A 507 4.21 -14.70 9.62
CA ASP A 507 5.54 -14.25 9.20
C ASP A 507 6.05 -14.95 7.93
N TRP A 508 6.46 -14.11 6.98
CA TRP A 508 7.00 -14.49 5.68
C TRP A 508 8.44 -13.97 5.58
N GLY A 509 9.32 -14.85 5.10
CA GLY A 509 10.74 -14.65 4.84
C GLY A 509 11.05 -13.33 4.18
N ARG A 510 10.64 -13.28 2.92
CA ARG A 510 10.84 -12.16 1.99
C ARG A 510 10.22 -10.87 2.54
N ASP A 511 8.96 -10.90 2.91
CA ASP A 511 8.21 -9.74 3.38
C ASP A 511 8.86 -9.10 4.61
N THR A 512 9.24 -9.90 5.60
CA THR A 512 9.89 -9.40 6.82
C THR A 512 11.18 -8.65 6.50
N LEU A 513 11.98 -9.20 5.59
CA LEU A 513 13.28 -8.60 5.22
C LEU A 513 13.12 -7.35 4.35
N LEU A 514 12.09 -7.28 3.49
CA LEU A 514 11.74 -6.05 2.78
C LEU A 514 11.22 -4.97 3.76
N VAL A 515 10.36 -5.36 4.71
CA VAL A 515 9.79 -4.48 5.74
C VAL A 515 10.86 -3.94 6.68
N LEU A 516 11.89 -4.73 6.97
CA LEU A 516 13.01 -4.34 7.83
C LEU A 516 13.67 -3.03 7.38
N ARG A 517 13.69 -2.73 6.07
CA ARG A 517 14.25 -1.46 5.55
C ARG A 517 13.49 -0.23 6.05
N GLY A 518 12.17 -0.31 6.17
CA GLY A 518 11.35 0.76 6.75
C GLY A 518 11.51 0.86 8.28
N ILE A 519 11.66 -0.29 8.96
CA ILE A 519 11.94 -0.34 10.41
C ILE A 519 13.28 0.34 10.72
N ILE A 520 14.32 0.05 9.92
CA ILE A 520 15.64 0.68 10.01
C ILE A 520 15.51 2.19 9.80
N GLU A 521 14.83 2.62 8.72
CA GLU A 521 14.75 4.06 8.42
C GLU A 521 13.96 4.84 9.49
N ALA A 522 12.98 4.19 10.12
CA ALA A 522 12.20 4.71 11.25
C ALA A 522 12.97 4.75 12.60
N GLU A 523 14.26 4.42 12.61
CA GLU A 523 15.13 4.41 13.81
C GLU A 523 14.72 3.36 14.87
N LEU A 524 14.00 2.31 14.48
CA LEU A 524 13.65 1.18 15.35
C LEU A 524 14.79 0.15 15.37
N LEU A 525 15.97 0.60 15.76
CA LEU A 525 17.24 -0.14 15.57
C LEU A 525 17.31 -1.43 16.41
N GLU A 526 16.86 -1.42 17.66
CA GLU A 526 16.79 -2.62 18.51
C GLU A 526 15.92 -3.71 17.88
N THR A 527 14.73 -3.35 17.40
CA THR A 527 13.86 -4.26 16.63
C THR A 527 14.53 -4.74 15.35
N SER A 528 15.34 -3.90 14.71
CA SER A 528 16.06 -4.27 13.50
C SER A 528 17.12 -5.33 13.78
N GLU A 529 17.89 -5.18 14.86
CA GLU A 529 18.86 -6.19 15.29
C GLU A 529 18.18 -7.52 15.64
N ASP A 530 17.07 -7.47 16.38
CA ASP A 530 16.28 -8.65 16.73
C ASP A 530 15.84 -9.43 15.49
N ILE A 531 15.29 -8.75 14.48
CA ILE A 531 14.84 -9.39 13.24
C ILE A 531 16.04 -9.96 12.45
N ILE A 532 17.15 -9.22 12.33
CA ILE A 532 18.34 -9.72 11.64
C ILE A 532 18.86 -10.99 12.31
N LYS A 533 18.97 -10.99 13.65
CA LYS A 533 19.44 -12.15 14.42
C LYS A 533 18.50 -13.34 14.26
N GLU A 534 17.20 -13.11 14.33
CA GLU A 534 16.20 -14.17 14.20
C GLU A 534 16.22 -14.82 12.82
N PHE A 535 16.31 -14.02 11.76
CA PHE A 535 16.31 -14.54 10.39
C PHE A 535 17.64 -15.22 10.03
N ALA A 536 18.76 -14.74 10.58
CA ALA A 536 20.05 -15.39 10.42
C ALA A 536 20.06 -16.83 10.96
N LYS A 537 19.31 -17.12 12.04
CA LYS A 537 19.19 -18.48 12.61
C LYS A 537 18.50 -19.47 11.66
N PHE A 538 17.62 -19.00 10.79
CA PHE A 538 16.92 -19.87 9.83
C PHE A 538 17.78 -20.27 8.64
N GLU A 539 18.95 -19.64 8.45
CA GLU A 539 19.81 -19.96 7.32
C GLU A 539 20.37 -21.38 7.43
N GLU A 540 20.17 -22.13 6.35
CA GLU A 540 20.66 -23.48 6.17
C GLU A 540 21.08 -23.67 4.71
N ASN A 541 22.33 -24.08 4.49
CA ASN A 541 22.91 -24.35 3.16
C ASN A 541 22.65 -23.23 2.14
N GLY A 542 22.77 -21.98 2.59
CA GLY A 542 22.61 -20.76 1.81
C GLY A 542 21.18 -20.37 1.50
N THR A 543 20.19 -20.99 2.15
CA THR A 543 18.77 -20.69 1.94
C THR A 543 18.11 -20.13 3.21
N LEU A 544 17.07 -19.32 3.03
CA LEU A 544 16.16 -18.86 4.08
C LEU A 544 14.74 -19.34 3.76
N PRO A 545 13.87 -19.50 4.76
CA PRO A 545 12.47 -19.86 4.53
C PRO A 545 11.72 -18.72 3.84
N ASN A 546 10.80 -19.06 2.93
CA ASN A 546 9.82 -18.12 2.38
C ASN A 546 8.64 -17.93 3.34
N ILE A 547 8.17 -19.01 3.95
CA ILE A 547 6.97 -19.02 4.82
C ILE A 547 7.33 -19.73 6.14
N ILE A 548 6.94 -19.15 7.28
CA ILE A 548 7.26 -19.69 8.61
C ILE A 548 5.98 -19.96 9.41
N HIS A 549 5.54 -21.22 9.50
CA HIS A 549 4.33 -21.61 10.23
C HIS A 549 4.68 -22.09 11.64
N GLY A 550 4.63 -21.20 12.64
CA GLY A 550 5.06 -21.53 13.98
C GLY A 550 6.54 -21.91 13.97
N LYS A 551 6.89 -23.18 14.18
CA LYS A 551 8.27 -23.69 14.03
C LYS A 551 8.60 -24.29 12.66
N ASN A 552 7.59 -24.54 11.82
CA ASN A 552 7.83 -25.08 10.49
C ASN A 552 8.39 -23.98 9.59
N ALA A 553 9.65 -24.13 9.18
CA ALA A 553 10.36 -23.26 8.24
C ALA A 553 10.90 -24.07 7.04
N GLU A 554 10.20 -25.15 6.67
CA GLU A 554 10.62 -26.07 5.61
C GLU A 554 10.45 -25.47 4.21
N ASN A 555 9.47 -24.57 4.02
CA ASN A 555 9.28 -23.89 2.74
C ASN A 555 10.43 -22.89 2.52
N ARG A 556 11.36 -23.25 1.63
CA ARG A 556 12.53 -22.46 1.24
C ARG A 556 12.48 -22.09 -0.25
N ASP A 557 11.28 -22.04 -0.83
CA ASP A 557 11.05 -21.75 -2.26
C ASP A 557 11.12 -20.24 -2.51
N THR A 558 12.31 -19.67 -2.31
CA THR A 558 12.60 -18.25 -2.50
C THR A 558 14.04 -18.08 -2.97
N VAL A 559 14.25 -17.30 -4.02
CA VAL A 559 15.58 -16.92 -4.53
C VAL A 559 15.99 -15.51 -4.09
N ASP A 560 15.02 -14.70 -3.64
CA ASP A 560 15.19 -13.31 -3.27
C ASP A 560 15.43 -13.09 -1.77
N ALA A 561 14.79 -13.85 -0.87
CA ALA A 561 14.84 -13.57 0.56
C ALA A 561 16.27 -13.51 1.13
N GLN A 562 17.14 -14.41 0.71
CA GLN A 562 18.55 -14.51 1.12
C GLN A 562 19.38 -13.31 0.63
N LEU A 563 19.09 -12.81 -0.57
CA LEU A 563 19.76 -11.65 -1.12
C LEU A 563 19.24 -10.36 -0.47
N VAL A 564 17.93 -10.28 -0.20
CA VAL A 564 17.30 -9.19 0.54
C VAL A 564 17.79 -9.13 2.00
N PHE A 565 18.08 -10.28 2.63
CA PHE A 565 18.70 -10.32 3.95
C PHE A 565 20.03 -9.55 3.97
N ALA A 566 20.91 -9.80 3.00
CA ALA A 566 22.18 -9.09 2.89
C ALA A 566 22.00 -7.58 2.61
N ILE A 567 21.00 -7.21 1.80
CA ILE A 567 20.63 -5.80 1.58
C ILE A 567 20.21 -5.16 2.91
N ALA A 568 19.34 -5.80 3.69
CA ALA A 568 18.85 -5.26 4.95
C ALA A 568 19.97 -5.11 6.00
N VAL A 569 20.90 -6.07 6.08
CA VAL A 569 22.11 -5.96 6.92
C VAL A 569 22.98 -4.78 6.47
N ASN A 570 23.19 -4.60 5.17
CA ASN A 570 23.95 -3.47 4.65
C ASN A 570 23.24 -2.13 4.95
N ASP A 571 21.92 -2.06 4.79
CA ASP A 571 21.12 -0.89 5.13
C ASP A 571 21.23 -0.56 6.64
N TYR A 572 21.21 -1.57 7.51
CA TYR A 572 21.44 -1.41 8.94
C TYR A 572 22.83 -0.85 9.26
N ILE A 573 23.89 -1.39 8.64
CA ILE A 573 25.27 -0.91 8.82
C ILE A 573 25.41 0.53 8.34
N LYS A 574 24.83 0.88 7.18
CA LYS A 574 24.85 2.26 6.65
C LYS A 574 24.12 3.24 7.57
N LYS A 575 22.99 2.81 8.14
CA LYS A 575 22.19 3.63 9.06
C LYS A 575 22.91 3.90 10.37
N THR A 576 23.54 2.88 10.94
CA THR A 576 24.14 2.94 12.29
C THR A 576 25.62 3.29 12.29
N GLY A 577 26.30 3.10 11.17
CA GLY A 577 27.76 3.11 11.09
C GLY A 577 28.42 1.93 11.81
N ASN A 578 27.65 0.92 12.23
CA ASN A 578 28.13 -0.17 13.09
C ASN A 578 28.21 -1.51 12.34
N SER A 579 29.39 -1.86 11.85
CA SER A 579 29.65 -3.18 11.26
C SER A 579 29.76 -4.32 12.29
N SER A 580 29.70 -4.06 13.60
CA SER A 580 29.80 -5.11 14.63
C SER A 580 28.67 -6.14 14.57
N ILE A 581 27.53 -5.76 13.99
CA ILE A 581 26.40 -6.67 13.73
C ILE A 581 26.85 -7.94 12.98
N LEU A 582 27.87 -7.83 12.11
CA LEU A 582 28.44 -8.95 11.38
C LEU A 582 29.08 -10.02 12.27
N GLU A 583 29.54 -9.64 13.45
CA GLU A 583 30.20 -10.52 14.42
C GLU A 583 29.23 -11.08 15.48
N GLU A 584 27.96 -10.71 15.46
CA GLU A 584 26.95 -11.21 16.40
C GLU A 584 26.73 -12.70 16.20
N VAL A 585 26.90 -13.48 17.28
CA VAL A 585 26.72 -14.93 17.29
C VAL A 585 25.23 -15.25 17.30
N ILE A 586 24.81 -16.10 16.36
CA ILE A 586 23.40 -16.41 16.14
C ILE A 586 23.00 -17.81 16.64
N ASP A 587 23.96 -18.71 16.85
CA ASP A 587 23.69 -20.08 17.28
C ASP A 587 24.72 -20.63 18.28
N GLY A 588 24.38 -21.75 18.92
CA GLY A 588 25.26 -22.43 19.86
C GLY A 588 26.51 -23.07 19.24
N LYS A 589 26.67 -23.02 17.91
CA LYS A 589 27.86 -23.49 17.18
C LYS A 589 28.87 -22.35 16.94
N GLY A 590 28.53 -21.12 17.34
CA GLY A 590 29.39 -19.96 17.19
C GLY A 590 29.34 -19.32 15.80
N ARG A 591 28.36 -19.68 14.95
CA ARG A 591 28.18 -18.97 13.67
C ARG A 591 27.73 -17.54 13.95
N ASN A 592 28.24 -16.60 13.17
CA ASN A 592 27.81 -15.21 13.20
C ASN A 592 27.11 -14.80 11.89
N ILE A 593 26.58 -13.57 11.85
CA ILE A 593 25.89 -13.02 10.67
C ILE A 593 26.79 -12.98 9.43
N LYS A 594 28.09 -12.69 9.59
CA LYS A 594 29.06 -12.75 8.48
C LYS A 594 29.22 -14.16 7.92
N ASP A 595 29.20 -15.19 8.76
CA ASP A 595 29.25 -16.59 8.31
C ASP A 595 28.00 -16.98 7.52
N VAL A 596 26.82 -16.47 7.92
CA VAL A 596 25.56 -16.62 7.17
C VAL A 596 25.67 -15.99 5.78
N ILE A 597 26.14 -14.74 5.68
CA ILE A 597 26.33 -14.06 4.39
C ILE A 597 27.32 -14.82 3.48
N LYS A 598 28.41 -15.34 4.05
CA LYS A 598 29.36 -16.19 3.31
C LYS A 598 28.70 -17.48 2.81
N SER A 599 27.88 -18.12 3.64
CA SER A 599 27.14 -19.34 3.29
C SER A 599 26.20 -19.09 2.11
N ILE A 600 25.43 -18.01 2.14
CA ILE A 600 24.52 -17.63 1.04
C ILE A 600 25.30 -17.49 -0.27
N ALA A 601 26.36 -16.67 -0.30
CA ALA A 601 27.13 -16.45 -1.52
C ALA A 601 27.80 -17.74 -2.04
N ALA A 602 28.37 -18.55 -1.16
CA ALA A 602 29.03 -19.80 -1.54
C ALA A 602 28.05 -20.81 -2.16
N ASN A 603 26.85 -20.95 -1.59
CA ASN A 603 25.84 -21.87 -2.11
C ASN A 603 25.16 -21.35 -3.38
N TYR A 604 25.00 -20.04 -3.57
CA TYR A 604 24.56 -19.50 -4.87
C TYR A 604 25.59 -19.81 -5.98
N ILE A 605 26.88 -19.71 -5.67
CA ILE A 605 27.97 -20.05 -6.62
C ILE A 605 28.02 -21.56 -6.91
N ALA A 606 27.87 -22.39 -5.89
CA ALA A 606 27.98 -23.85 -6.01
C ALA A 606 26.70 -24.53 -6.53
N GLY A 607 25.54 -23.93 -6.25
CA GLY A 607 24.21 -24.51 -6.39
C GLY A 607 23.62 -24.89 -5.02
N THR A 608 22.38 -24.48 -4.77
CA THR A 608 21.57 -24.89 -3.61
C THR A 608 20.80 -26.18 -3.91
N GLU A 609 20.36 -26.89 -2.87
CA GLU A 609 19.58 -28.13 -3.03
C GLU A 609 18.24 -27.93 -3.77
N ASN A 610 17.65 -26.74 -3.64
CA ASN A 610 16.40 -26.37 -4.31
C ASN A 610 16.62 -25.77 -5.72
N GLY A 611 17.84 -25.84 -6.27
CA GLY A 611 18.13 -25.59 -7.69
C GLY A 611 18.65 -24.19 -8.05
N ILE A 612 18.71 -23.25 -7.11
CA ILE A 612 19.28 -21.92 -7.35
C ILE A 612 20.78 -22.07 -7.57
N HIS A 613 21.33 -21.53 -8.66
CA HIS A 613 22.75 -21.65 -8.95
C HIS A 613 23.25 -20.54 -9.87
N MET A 614 24.57 -20.33 -9.86
CA MET A 614 25.24 -19.38 -10.74
C MET A 614 25.59 -20.01 -12.09
N ASP A 615 25.21 -19.34 -13.17
CA ASP A 615 25.73 -19.59 -14.51
C ASP A 615 27.22 -19.21 -14.57
N ARG A 616 28.08 -20.20 -14.83
CA ARG A 616 29.54 -19.99 -14.87
C ARG A 616 29.98 -19.10 -16.01
N GLU A 617 29.26 -19.06 -17.13
CA GLU A 617 29.62 -18.26 -18.29
C GLU A 617 29.38 -16.78 -18.04
N THR A 618 28.24 -16.43 -17.42
CA THR A 618 27.82 -15.03 -17.23
C THR A 618 28.01 -14.50 -15.81
N GLY A 619 28.07 -15.39 -14.81
CA GLY A 619 28.06 -15.04 -13.38
C GLY A 619 26.66 -14.72 -12.84
N LEU A 620 25.62 -14.83 -13.67
CA LEU A 620 24.22 -14.55 -13.30
C LEU A 620 23.60 -15.73 -12.53
N ILE A 621 22.59 -15.45 -11.72
CA ILE A 621 21.89 -16.43 -10.88
C ILE A 621 20.65 -16.92 -11.59
N TRP A 622 20.58 -18.23 -11.80
CA TRP A 622 19.41 -18.93 -12.28
C TRP A 622 18.43 -19.18 -11.13
N SER A 623 17.14 -19.01 -11.40
CA SER A 623 16.02 -19.20 -10.49
C SER A 623 15.08 -20.28 -11.02
N PRO A 624 14.63 -21.22 -10.16
CA PRO A 624 13.49 -22.06 -10.44
C PRO A 624 12.20 -21.26 -10.66
N THR A 625 11.19 -21.95 -11.18
CA THR A 625 9.84 -21.40 -11.35
C THR A 625 9.23 -21.04 -9.98
N HIS A 626 8.58 -19.87 -9.87
CA HIS A 626 7.87 -19.38 -8.66
C HIS A 626 8.73 -19.00 -7.45
N PHE A 627 10.05 -18.88 -7.59
CA PHE A 627 10.92 -18.56 -6.46
C PHE A 627 11.09 -17.04 -6.22
N THR A 628 10.68 -16.22 -7.19
CA THR A 628 10.68 -14.75 -7.04
C THR A 628 9.45 -14.27 -6.30
N TRP A 629 9.39 -13.00 -5.88
CA TRP A 629 8.17 -12.40 -5.30
C TRP A 629 6.89 -12.55 -6.15
N MET A 630 7.02 -12.85 -7.45
CA MET A 630 5.89 -13.23 -8.30
C MET A 630 5.65 -14.76 -8.25
N ASP A 631 5.19 -15.30 -7.12
CA ASP A 631 5.30 -16.71 -6.71
C ASP A 631 4.03 -17.59 -6.83
N THR A 632 3.03 -17.18 -7.61
CA THR A 632 1.81 -18.01 -7.78
C THR A 632 2.12 -19.39 -8.34
N ASN A 633 1.75 -20.45 -7.63
CA ASN A 633 1.91 -21.83 -8.06
C ASN A 633 0.57 -22.52 -8.41
N HIS A 634 0.61 -23.51 -9.30
CA HIS A 634 -0.52 -24.38 -9.65
C HIS A 634 -1.88 -23.64 -9.84
N PRO A 635 -2.10 -22.89 -10.94
CA PRO A 635 -1.22 -22.71 -12.09
C PRO A 635 -0.11 -21.69 -11.85
N ALA A 636 0.94 -21.86 -12.65
CA ALA A 636 2.10 -21.02 -12.70
C ALA A 636 1.81 -19.68 -13.39
N GLY A 637 1.04 -18.78 -12.75
CA GLY A 637 0.59 -17.53 -13.39
C GLY A 637 1.75 -16.63 -13.86
N THR A 638 2.86 -16.65 -13.12
CA THR A 638 4.10 -15.92 -13.43
C THR A 638 5.31 -16.81 -13.19
N PRO A 639 5.72 -17.66 -14.14
CA PRO A 639 6.72 -18.68 -13.90
C PRO A 639 8.12 -18.11 -13.58
N ARG A 640 8.59 -17.15 -14.39
CA ARG A 640 9.89 -16.47 -14.26
C ARG A 640 11.09 -17.39 -13.98
N GLU A 641 11.06 -18.60 -14.56
CA GLU A 641 12.20 -19.52 -14.60
C GLU A 641 13.32 -18.92 -15.47
N GLY A 642 14.58 -19.03 -15.04
CA GLY A 642 15.71 -18.44 -15.76
C GLY A 642 16.45 -17.40 -14.93
N TYR A 643 16.73 -16.23 -15.51
CA TYR A 643 17.50 -15.17 -14.85
C TYR A 643 16.65 -13.90 -14.65
N PRO A 644 15.82 -13.83 -13.59
CA PRO A 644 15.01 -12.65 -13.28
C PRO A 644 15.88 -11.41 -13.03
N VAL A 645 15.45 -10.26 -13.56
CA VAL A 645 16.25 -9.02 -13.59
C VAL A 645 16.67 -8.53 -12.20
N GLU A 646 15.77 -8.54 -11.22
CA GLU A 646 16.02 -8.04 -9.87
C GLU A 646 16.95 -8.95 -9.07
N ILE A 647 16.92 -10.25 -9.33
CA ILE A 647 17.80 -11.22 -8.68
C ILE A 647 19.25 -10.94 -9.04
N GLN A 648 19.52 -10.56 -10.29
CA GLN A 648 20.87 -10.19 -10.73
C GLN A 648 21.36 -8.91 -10.06
N VAL A 649 20.43 -7.97 -9.82
CA VAL A 649 20.72 -6.73 -9.10
C VAL A 649 21.07 -7.02 -7.65
N PHE A 650 20.27 -7.84 -6.96
CA PHE A 650 20.52 -8.18 -5.57
C PHE A 650 21.79 -9.04 -5.40
N TRP A 651 22.07 -9.92 -6.37
CA TRP A 651 23.31 -10.68 -6.41
C TRP A 651 24.54 -9.79 -6.56
N TYR A 652 24.53 -8.87 -7.54
CA TYR A 652 25.60 -7.88 -7.67
C TYR A 652 25.80 -7.09 -6.38
N HIS A 653 24.71 -6.67 -5.73
CA HIS A 653 24.78 -5.94 -4.48
C HIS A 653 25.45 -6.77 -3.36
N LEU A 654 25.06 -8.04 -3.18
CA LEU A 654 25.67 -8.95 -2.23
C LEU A 654 27.19 -9.07 -2.45
N LEU A 655 27.62 -9.30 -3.70
CA LEU A 655 29.05 -9.40 -4.03
C LEU A 655 29.82 -8.13 -3.67
N THR A 656 29.29 -6.96 -4.03
CA THR A 656 29.94 -5.68 -3.70
C THR A 656 29.96 -5.41 -2.20
N PHE A 657 28.87 -5.73 -1.49
CA PHE A 657 28.79 -5.59 -0.05
C PHE A 657 29.83 -6.46 0.67
N MET A 658 30.02 -7.71 0.22
CA MET A 658 31.04 -8.60 0.78
C MET A 658 32.46 -8.07 0.56
N THR A 659 32.76 -7.53 -0.62
CA THR A 659 34.04 -6.87 -0.90
C THR A 659 34.24 -5.64 -0.01
N ASP A 660 33.25 -4.75 0.06
CA ASP A 660 33.33 -3.48 0.79
C ASP A 660 33.51 -3.68 2.30
N GLN A 661 32.90 -4.72 2.88
CA GLN A 661 33.07 -5.09 4.28
C GLN A 661 34.30 -5.99 4.55
N GLY A 662 35.09 -6.32 3.52
CA GLY A 662 36.25 -7.21 3.66
C GLY A 662 35.90 -8.66 4.07
N ILE A 663 34.67 -9.11 3.77
CA ILE A 663 34.19 -10.47 4.07
C ILE A 663 34.83 -11.47 3.12
N HIS A 664 34.83 -11.15 1.83
CA HIS A 664 35.49 -11.88 0.75
C HIS A 664 35.64 -10.94 -0.46
N ASP A 665 36.73 -11.03 -1.21
CA ASP A 665 36.92 -10.20 -2.40
C ASP A 665 36.27 -10.86 -3.64
N TYR A 666 35.13 -10.32 -4.05
CA TYR A 666 34.41 -10.72 -5.26
C TYR A 666 34.44 -9.66 -6.36
N THR A 667 35.43 -8.76 -6.36
CA THR A 667 35.52 -7.64 -7.32
C THR A 667 35.40 -8.08 -8.78
N ASP A 668 36.12 -9.13 -9.16
CA ASP A 668 36.12 -9.66 -10.53
C ASP A 668 34.75 -10.25 -10.91
N LEU A 669 34.12 -10.99 -10.00
CA LEU A 669 32.82 -11.60 -10.23
C LEU A 669 31.73 -10.53 -10.33
N ALA A 670 31.73 -9.53 -9.45
CA ALA A 670 30.81 -8.40 -9.50
C ALA A 670 30.95 -7.62 -10.83
N THR A 671 32.19 -7.42 -11.30
CA THR A 671 32.46 -6.78 -12.60
C THR A 671 31.89 -7.61 -13.75
N LYS A 672 32.07 -8.94 -13.71
CA LYS A 672 31.51 -9.86 -14.70
C LYS A 672 29.98 -9.81 -14.75
N VAL A 673 29.33 -9.88 -13.58
CA VAL A 673 27.86 -9.76 -13.45
C VAL A 673 27.37 -8.45 -14.03
N LYS A 674 28.01 -7.32 -13.66
CA LYS A 674 27.64 -5.99 -14.15
C LYS A 674 27.73 -5.87 -15.66
N ASN A 675 28.80 -6.36 -16.26
CA ASN A 675 29.01 -6.29 -17.70
C ASN A 675 27.95 -7.12 -18.45
N ASN A 676 27.73 -8.37 -18.04
CA ASN A 676 26.72 -9.23 -18.66
C ASN A 676 25.30 -8.72 -18.44
N PHE A 677 25.00 -8.16 -17.26
CA PHE A 677 23.72 -7.51 -16.99
C PHE A 677 23.45 -6.37 -17.98
N GLN A 678 24.42 -5.47 -18.16
CA GLN A 678 24.27 -4.31 -19.05
C GLN A 678 24.13 -4.69 -20.53
N GLU A 679 24.78 -5.78 -20.95
CA GLU A 679 24.71 -6.30 -22.31
C GLU A 679 23.41 -7.07 -22.60
N LEU A 680 23.01 -7.96 -21.70
CA LEU A 680 21.92 -8.90 -21.96
C LEU A 680 20.53 -8.28 -21.76
N TYR A 681 20.36 -7.43 -20.75
CA TYR A 681 19.03 -6.95 -20.33
C TYR A 681 18.57 -5.67 -21.02
N TRP A 682 19.46 -4.80 -21.51
CA TRP A 682 19.04 -3.54 -22.12
C TRP A 682 18.47 -3.75 -23.54
N ASN A 683 17.21 -3.39 -23.76
CA ASN A 683 16.55 -3.56 -25.06
C ASN A 683 16.61 -2.31 -25.97
N GLY A 684 17.26 -1.24 -25.51
CA GLY A 684 17.29 0.06 -26.20
C GLY A 684 16.46 1.15 -25.51
N THR A 685 15.43 0.77 -24.73
CA THR A 685 14.52 1.70 -24.05
C THR A 685 14.31 1.35 -22.56
N TYR A 686 14.20 0.08 -22.22
CA TYR A 686 14.02 -0.45 -20.87
C TYR A 686 14.76 -1.78 -20.71
N LEU A 687 14.60 -2.46 -19.57
CA LEU A 687 15.21 -3.76 -19.30
C LEU A 687 14.23 -4.90 -19.57
N TYR A 688 14.69 -5.98 -20.18
CA TYR A 688 13.97 -7.26 -20.18
C TYR A 688 13.68 -7.70 -18.74
N ASP A 689 12.51 -8.27 -18.47
CA ASP A 689 12.13 -8.68 -17.11
C ASP A 689 12.85 -9.96 -16.66
N ASN A 690 13.06 -10.87 -17.60
CA ASN A 690 13.68 -12.16 -17.40
C ASN A 690 14.47 -12.55 -18.65
N ILE A 691 15.50 -13.38 -18.45
CA ILE A 691 16.06 -14.22 -19.50
C ILE A 691 15.58 -15.63 -19.23
N GLU A 692 14.52 -16.04 -19.91
CA GLU A 692 13.91 -17.36 -19.80
C GLU A 692 14.90 -18.44 -20.23
N ALA A 693 15.17 -19.38 -19.33
CA ALA A 693 16.13 -20.44 -19.56
C ALA A 693 15.79 -21.64 -18.67
N THR A 694 15.91 -22.85 -19.23
CA THR A 694 15.87 -24.08 -18.42
C THR A 694 17.10 -24.17 -17.52
N ASN A 695 17.05 -25.03 -16.50
CA ASN A 695 18.14 -25.22 -15.52
C ASN A 695 19.54 -25.39 -16.12
N ASP A 696 19.67 -26.05 -17.28
CA ASP A 696 20.98 -26.30 -17.93
C ASP A 696 21.36 -25.27 -19.01
N THR A 697 20.58 -24.20 -19.20
CA THR A 697 20.77 -23.22 -20.27
C THR A 697 21.39 -21.93 -19.74
N SER A 698 22.62 -21.62 -20.16
CA SER A 698 23.30 -20.34 -19.89
C SER A 698 22.47 -19.13 -20.34
N ALA A 699 22.59 -18.01 -19.60
CA ALA A 699 21.85 -16.78 -19.90
C ALA A 699 22.18 -16.20 -21.30
N LEU A 700 23.35 -16.53 -21.86
CA LEU A 700 23.73 -16.14 -23.22
C LEU A 700 22.79 -16.73 -24.30
N ASN A 701 22.19 -17.88 -24.00
CA ASN A 701 21.35 -18.64 -24.92
C ASN A 701 19.86 -18.61 -24.52
N GLY A 702 19.51 -17.92 -23.43
CA GLY A 702 18.14 -17.81 -22.97
C GLY A 702 17.29 -16.86 -23.81
N LYS A 703 15.97 -17.02 -23.74
CA LYS A 703 14.99 -16.17 -24.42
C LYS A 703 14.72 -14.91 -23.60
N LYS A 704 14.85 -13.75 -24.22
CA LYS A 704 14.64 -12.46 -23.55
C LYS A 704 13.14 -12.14 -23.45
N ASP A 705 12.66 -11.91 -22.23
CA ASP A 705 11.26 -11.54 -21.96
C ASP A 705 11.10 -10.01 -21.98
N SER A 706 10.41 -9.51 -23.01
CA SER A 706 10.12 -8.08 -23.21
C SER A 706 8.88 -7.57 -22.46
N ALA A 707 8.27 -8.36 -21.59
CA ALA A 707 7.18 -7.89 -20.75
C ALA A 707 7.60 -6.67 -19.93
N ILE A 708 6.78 -5.62 -19.95
CA ILE A 708 7.01 -4.43 -19.13
C ILE A 708 6.46 -4.71 -17.74
N ARG A 709 7.38 -4.88 -16.79
CA ARG A 709 7.12 -5.18 -15.38
C ARG A 709 7.93 -4.26 -14.46
N PRO A 710 7.53 -4.09 -13.19
CA PRO A 710 8.19 -3.15 -12.27
C PRO A 710 9.57 -3.61 -11.78
N ASN A 711 10.00 -4.84 -12.03
CA ASN A 711 11.24 -5.41 -11.47
C ASN A 711 12.52 -4.67 -11.91
N MET A 712 12.49 -4.01 -13.07
CA MET A 712 13.61 -3.19 -13.55
C MET A 712 13.93 -1.99 -12.65
N LEU A 713 13.03 -1.59 -11.75
CA LEU A 713 13.23 -0.46 -10.84
C LEU A 713 14.42 -0.68 -9.90
N PHE A 714 14.67 -1.93 -9.49
CA PHE A 714 15.81 -2.24 -8.63
C PHE A 714 17.15 -1.94 -9.30
N ALA A 715 17.27 -2.11 -10.62
CA ALA A 715 18.49 -1.78 -11.35
C ALA A 715 18.83 -0.28 -11.29
N VAL A 716 17.80 0.59 -11.16
CA VAL A 716 17.98 2.02 -10.92
C VAL A 716 18.39 2.27 -9.48
N LEU A 717 17.66 1.70 -8.51
CA LEU A 717 17.88 1.92 -7.07
C LEU A 717 19.27 1.48 -6.59
N PHE A 718 19.80 0.39 -7.15
CA PHE A 718 21.12 -0.14 -6.80
C PHE A 718 22.23 0.32 -7.77
N GLY A 719 21.94 1.26 -8.66
CA GLY A 719 22.94 1.94 -9.49
C GLY A 719 23.57 1.10 -10.61
N LEU A 720 22.98 -0.05 -10.97
CA LEU A 720 23.40 -0.81 -12.16
C LEU A 720 23.02 -0.11 -13.47
N ILE A 721 21.97 0.72 -13.42
CA ILE A 721 21.52 1.61 -14.48
C ILE A 721 21.36 3.03 -13.93
N ALA A 722 21.91 4.03 -14.63
CA ALA A 722 21.89 5.43 -14.22
C ALA A 722 21.70 6.38 -15.41
N GLY A 723 21.51 7.67 -15.11
CA GLY A 723 21.36 8.75 -16.10
C GLY A 723 20.21 8.49 -17.08
N LYS A 724 20.44 8.73 -18.38
CA LYS A 724 19.40 8.62 -19.42
C LYS A 724 18.70 7.26 -19.47
N LYS A 725 19.41 6.16 -19.17
CA LYS A 725 18.81 4.82 -19.13
C LYS A 725 17.83 4.70 -17.95
N ALA A 726 18.20 5.23 -16.78
CA ALA A 726 17.31 5.27 -15.61
C ALA A 726 16.09 6.17 -15.86
N GLU A 727 16.27 7.37 -16.40
CA GLU A 727 15.16 8.25 -16.79
C GLU A 727 14.20 7.57 -17.78
N SER A 728 14.73 6.77 -18.71
CA SER A 728 13.94 6.00 -19.67
C SER A 728 13.10 4.91 -18.99
N VAL A 729 13.69 4.14 -18.06
CA VAL A 729 12.98 3.14 -17.25
C VAL A 729 11.84 3.78 -16.43
N ILE A 730 12.11 4.92 -15.78
CA ILE A 730 11.11 5.64 -15.00
C ILE A 730 9.97 6.17 -15.89
N THR A 731 10.30 6.66 -17.08
CA THR A 731 9.30 7.12 -18.06
C THR A 731 8.40 5.96 -18.50
N VAL A 732 8.98 4.84 -18.91
CA VAL A 732 8.21 3.65 -19.36
C VAL A 732 7.31 3.11 -18.25
N THR A 733 7.85 2.95 -17.04
CA THR A 733 7.07 2.44 -15.90
C THR A 733 5.97 3.41 -15.48
N ARG A 734 6.22 4.73 -15.50
CA ARG A 734 5.19 5.75 -15.26
C ARG A 734 4.06 5.66 -16.28
N GLU A 735 4.40 5.58 -17.56
CA GLU A 735 3.42 5.57 -18.64
C GLU A 735 2.63 4.26 -18.63
N GLN A 736 3.28 3.11 -18.41
CA GLN A 736 2.64 1.81 -18.65
C GLN A 736 2.05 1.14 -17.40
N LEU A 737 2.57 1.43 -16.19
CA LEU A 737 2.27 0.64 -15.00
C LEU A 737 1.67 1.45 -13.85
N ILE A 738 1.96 2.74 -13.77
CA ILE A 738 1.58 3.55 -12.61
C ILE A 738 0.09 3.90 -12.62
N ILE A 739 -0.58 3.60 -11.51
CA ILE A 739 -1.95 3.97 -11.16
C ILE A 739 -1.93 4.68 -9.79
N PRO A 740 -3.01 5.37 -9.36
CA PRO A 740 -2.99 6.09 -8.08
C PRO A 740 -2.68 5.15 -6.91
N GLY A 741 -1.56 5.37 -6.22
CA GLY A 741 -1.15 4.62 -5.03
C GLY A 741 -0.59 3.21 -5.26
N PHE A 742 -0.61 2.70 -6.50
CA PHE A 742 -0.19 1.33 -6.84
C PHE A 742 0.56 1.28 -8.19
N ILE A 743 1.30 0.21 -8.44
CA ILE A 743 1.94 -0.07 -9.73
C ILE A 743 1.49 -1.43 -10.27
N ARG A 744 0.96 -1.46 -11.49
CA ARG A 744 0.56 -2.70 -12.17
C ARG A 744 1.76 -3.63 -12.30
N SER A 745 1.54 -4.90 -12.02
CA SER A 745 2.55 -5.97 -12.12
C SER A 745 2.93 -6.33 -13.56
N LEU A 746 2.09 -5.98 -14.54
CA LEU A 746 2.29 -6.19 -15.98
C LEU A 746 1.59 -5.08 -16.77
N SER A 747 2.22 -4.57 -17.83
CA SER A 747 1.55 -3.68 -18.79
C SER A 747 0.60 -4.45 -19.69
N GLU A 748 -0.60 -3.91 -19.93
CA GLU A 748 -1.61 -4.47 -20.85
C GLU A 748 -1.08 -4.68 -22.28
N ASN A 749 -0.16 -3.81 -22.71
CA ASN A 749 0.36 -3.82 -24.08
C ASN A 749 1.48 -4.84 -24.30
N THR A 750 1.87 -5.57 -23.26
CA THR A 750 2.94 -6.56 -23.31
C THR A 750 2.50 -7.86 -22.66
N CYS A 751 3.20 -8.93 -22.96
CA CYS A 751 2.88 -10.24 -22.43
C CYS A 751 4.18 -11.03 -22.29
N SER A 752 4.35 -11.67 -21.13
CA SER A 752 5.47 -12.58 -20.88
C SER A 752 5.19 -13.94 -21.53
N THR A 753 4.04 -14.53 -21.20
CA THR A 753 3.59 -15.82 -21.71
C THR A 753 2.18 -15.67 -22.31
N PRO A 754 1.92 -16.07 -23.57
CA PRO A 754 0.61 -15.92 -24.21
C PRO A 754 -0.57 -16.52 -23.44
N ASP A 755 -0.31 -17.58 -22.65
CA ASP A 755 -1.30 -18.24 -21.81
C ASP A 755 -1.68 -17.42 -20.56
N PHE A 756 -0.84 -16.45 -20.18
CA PHE A 756 -1.01 -15.59 -19.00
C PHE A 756 -0.90 -14.11 -19.39
N PRO A 757 -1.86 -13.59 -20.20
CA PRO A 757 -1.89 -12.18 -20.58
C PRO A 757 -2.26 -11.30 -19.39
N TYR A 758 -2.30 -9.99 -19.62
CA TYR A 758 -2.80 -9.03 -18.65
C TYR A 758 -4.21 -9.38 -18.14
N GLN A 759 -4.39 -9.31 -16.82
CA GLN A 759 -5.61 -9.55 -16.05
C GLN A 759 -5.79 -8.39 -15.06
N GLY A 760 -6.59 -7.40 -15.44
CA GLY A 760 -6.79 -6.19 -14.64
C GLY A 760 -7.73 -6.33 -13.44
N ARG A 761 -8.34 -7.51 -13.23
CA ARG A 761 -9.28 -7.77 -12.13
C ARG A 761 -8.84 -8.95 -11.28
N TYR A 762 -8.70 -8.73 -9.98
CA TYR A 762 -8.35 -9.77 -9.00
C TYR A 762 -9.61 -10.22 -8.25
N GLU A 763 -10.42 -11.06 -8.87
CA GLU A 763 -11.68 -11.56 -8.30
C GLU A 763 -12.04 -12.98 -8.76
N GLY A 764 -12.97 -13.63 -8.03
CA GLY A 764 -13.41 -15.00 -8.31
C GLY A 764 -12.53 -16.10 -7.72
N GLY A 765 -12.69 -17.32 -8.25
CA GLY A 765 -12.02 -18.53 -7.77
C GLY A 765 -10.49 -18.43 -7.79
N GLU A 766 -9.85 -19.11 -6.84
CA GLU A 766 -8.41 -18.98 -6.61
C GLU A 766 -7.56 -19.39 -7.81
N ASP A 767 -7.68 -20.65 -8.23
CA ASP A 767 -6.85 -21.22 -9.29
C ASP A 767 -7.30 -20.77 -10.70
N GLU A 768 -8.59 -20.45 -10.86
CA GLU A 768 -9.18 -20.11 -12.16
C GLU A 768 -8.95 -18.65 -12.56
N LYS A 769 -8.86 -17.74 -11.59
CA LYS A 769 -8.82 -16.29 -11.85
C LYS A 769 -7.77 -15.58 -11.01
N ARG A 770 -7.84 -15.68 -9.69
CA ARG A 770 -7.00 -14.85 -8.80
C ARG A 770 -5.51 -15.13 -8.95
N LYS A 771 -5.08 -16.39 -8.99
CA LYS A 771 -3.66 -16.74 -9.22
C LYS A 771 -3.15 -16.26 -10.58
N LEU A 772 -3.98 -16.33 -11.62
CA LEU A 772 -3.62 -15.82 -12.94
C LEU A 772 -3.45 -14.30 -12.95
N ALA A 773 -4.25 -13.58 -12.16
CA ALA A 773 -4.23 -12.12 -12.10
C ALA A 773 -3.19 -11.53 -11.13
N TYR A 774 -2.84 -12.26 -10.07
CA TYR A 774 -2.09 -11.74 -8.92
C TYR A 774 -0.81 -10.98 -9.29
N HIS A 775 -0.07 -11.49 -10.27
CA HIS A 775 1.13 -10.83 -10.80
C HIS A 775 1.04 -10.52 -12.30
N ASN A 776 -0.15 -10.53 -12.91
CA ASN A 776 -0.32 -10.20 -14.34
C ASN A 776 -1.25 -9.03 -14.58
N GLY A 777 -1.21 -7.99 -13.76
CA GLY A 777 -1.99 -6.77 -14.02
C GLY A 777 -2.50 -6.10 -12.76
N THR A 778 -2.71 -6.89 -11.69
CA THR A 778 -2.95 -6.41 -10.33
C THR A 778 -1.92 -5.34 -9.94
N GLY A 779 -2.38 -4.25 -9.32
CA GLY A 779 -1.56 -3.15 -8.82
C GLY A 779 -1.00 -3.45 -7.43
N TRP A 780 0.27 -3.14 -7.19
CA TRP A 780 0.98 -3.42 -5.92
C TRP A 780 1.40 -2.13 -5.21
N SER A 781 1.16 -2.04 -3.89
CA SER A 781 1.40 -0.82 -3.12
C SER A 781 2.88 -0.60 -2.79
N TRP A 782 3.61 -1.63 -2.36
CA TRP A 782 5.01 -1.47 -1.95
C TRP A 782 5.92 -1.02 -3.11
N LEU A 783 5.73 -1.60 -4.30
CA LEU A 783 6.49 -1.23 -5.50
C LEU A 783 6.15 0.17 -6.03
N TYR A 784 4.98 0.71 -5.70
CA TYR A 784 4.65 2.10 -6.04
C TYR A 784 5.59 3.08 -5.35
N TYR A 785 5.81 2.90 -4.04
CA TYR A 785 6.76 3.73 -3.30
C TYR A 785 8.22 3.42 -3.71
N THR A 786 8.54 2.17 -4.02
CA THR A 786 9.82 1.81 -4.63
C THR A 786 10.04 2.53 -5.98
N TRP A 787 9.00 2.71 -6.80
CA TRP A 787 9.05 3.50 -8.03
C TRP A 787 9.31 4.99 -7.74
N ILE A 788 8.65 5.57 -6.72
CA ILE A 788 8.92 6.95 -6.30
C ILE A 788 10.39 7.12 -5.91
N ASP A 789 10.94 6.17 -5.15
CA ASP A 789 12.35 6.15 -4.77
C ASP A 789 13.27 6.11 -6.01
N ALA A 790 12.98 5.20 -6.95
CA ALA A 790 13.73 5.06 -8.19
C ALA A 790 13.64 6.32 -9.07
N MET A 791 12.49 7.00 -9.06
CA MET A 791 12.31 8.28 -9.75
C MET A 791 13.24 9.35 -9.17
N ILE A 792 13.34 9.46 -7.85
CA ILE A 792 14.22 10.43 -7.18
C ILE A 792 15.68 10.13 -7.52
N GLU A 793 16.09 8.86 -7.43
CA GLU A 793 17.45 8.41 -7.76
C GLU A 793 17.82 8.70 -9.21
N SER A 794 16.90 8.45 -10.15
CA SER A 794 17.13 8.71 -11.58
C SER A 794 17.45 10.19 -11.89
N LYS A 795 16.99 11.11 -11.03
CA LYS A 795 17.18 12.56 -11.14
C LYS A 795 18.25 13.09 -10.18
N GLY A 796 19.02 12.21 -9.52
CA GLY A 796 20.12 12.58 -8.61
C GLY A 796 19.67 13.31 -7.35
N MET A 797 18.47 13.01 -6.84
CA MET A 797 17.92 13.59 -5.60
C MET A 797 17.86 15.14 -5.59
N SER A 798 17.70 15.77 -6.75
CA SER A 798 17.54 17.22 -6.84
C SER A 798 16.31 17.71 -6.06
N LYS A 799 16.33 18.97 -5.61
CA LYS A 799 15.18 19.57 -4.91
C LYS A 799 13.86 19.38 -5.66
N GLU A 800 13.91 19.65 -6.95
CA GLU A 800 12.76 19.50 -7.85
C GLU A 800 12.29 18.03 -7.91
N ALA A 801 13.21 17.06 -7.98
CA ALA A 801 12.85 15.64 -7.96
C ALA A 801 12.17 15.23 -6.65
N LEU A 802 12.64 15.76 -5.52
CA LEU A 802 12.06 15.52 -4.20
C LEU A 802 10.67 16.17 -4.07
N GLU A 803 10.51 17.41 -4.54
CA GLU A 803 9.22 18.11 -4.55
C GLU A 803 8.20 17.38 -5.47
N ASP A 804 8.62 16.96 -6.68
CA ASP A 804 7.82 16.14 -7.59
C ASP A 804 7.39 14.83 -6.92
N ALA A 805 8.34 14.09 -6.35
CA ALA A 805 8.09 12.81 -5.67
C ALA A 805 7.10 12.93 -4.53
N HIS A 806 7.17 14.02 -3.79
CA HIS A 806 6.27 14.28 -2.69
C HIS A 806 4.80 14.40 -3.15
N THR A 807 4.53 14.85 -4.38
CA THR A 807 3.15 14.95 -4.92
C THR A 807 2.54 13.58 -5.23
N TYR A 808 3.35 12.55 -5.50
CA TYR A 808 2.88 11.18 -5.72
C TYR A 808 2.42 10.49 -4.42
N PHE A 809 2.57 11.13 -3.26
CA PHE A 809 1.93 10.67 -2.03
C PHE A 809 0.45 11.08 -1.92
N GLU A 810 -0.11 11.77 -2.92
CA GLU A 810 -1.50 12.21 -2.86
C GLU A 810 -2.56 11.11 -2.75
N PRO A 811 -2.43 9.97 -3.45
CA PRO A 811 -3.32 8.83 -3.25
C PRO A 811 -3.25 8.20 -1.85
N LEU A 812 -2.18 8.45 -1.07
CA LEU A 812 -2.01 7.86 0.27
C LEU A 812 -3.15 8.26 1.22
N ARG A 813 -3.78 9.42 1.01
CA ARG A 813 -4.94 9.82 1.80
C ARG A 813 -6.09 8.83 1.65
N GLU A 814 -6.38 8.38 0.44
CA GLU A 814 -7.45 7.40 0.18
C GLU A 814 -7.07 6.04 0.74
N GLN A 815 -5.82 5.60 0.52
CA GLN A 815 -5.32 4.32 1.04
C GLN A 815 -5.41 4.25 2.57
N LEU A 816 -5.10 5.33 3.29
CA LEU A 816 -5.17 5.36 4.75
C LEU A 816 -6.61 5.50 5.30
N ASN A 817 -7.59 5.91 4.48
CA ASN A 817 -8.96 6.21 4.92
C ASN A 817 -10.01 5.21 4.44
N HIS A 818 -9.67 4.29 3.55
CA HIS A 818 -10.60 3.29 3.03
C HIS A 818 -10.01 1.88 3.12
N GLY A 819 -10.87 0.87 3.04
CA GLY A 819 -10.47 -0.53 3.13
C GLY A 819 -9.95 -0.88 4.53
N GLY A 820 -8.63 -0.81 4.75
CA GLY A 820 -8.00 -1.00 6.05
C GLY A 820 -7.55 0.33 6.67
N ILE A 821 -8.46 1.04 7.36
CA ILE A 821 -8.20 2.40 7.85
C ILE A 821 -6.98 2.45 8.78
N GLY A 822 -6.07 3.38 8.47
CA GLY A 822 -4.77 3.55 9.11
C GLY A 822 -3.69 2.59 8.62
N SER A 823 -3.93 1.87 7.52
CA SER A 823 -2.98 0.98 6.85
C SER A 823 -3.02 1.16 5.33
N ILE A 824 -2.30 0.32 4.58
CA ILE A 824 -2.33 0.30 3.11
C ILE A 824 -2.61 -1.14 2.68
N ALA A 825 -3.50 -1.31 1.70
CA ALA A 825 -3.79 -2.60 1.10
C ALA A 825 -2.58 -3.19 0.35
N GLU A 826 -2.55 -4.52 0.27
CA GLU A 826 -1.54 -5.28 -0.46
C GLU A 826 -1.56 -4.96 -1.95
N VAL A 827 -2.76 -5.07 -2.52
CA VAL A 827 -2.98 -4.98 -3.96
C VAL A 827 -4.28 -4.27 -4.27
N CYS A 828 -4.43 -3.84 -5.52
CA CYS A 828 -5.70 -3.38 -6.08
C CYS A 828 -5.92 -3.94 -7.48
N ASP A 829 -7.15 -3.84 -7.98
CA ASP A 829 -7.43 -4.11 -9.38
C ASP A 829 -6.56 -3.21 -10.29
N GLY A 830 -5.90 -3.83 -11.27
CA GLY A 830 -5.15 -3.10 -12.29
C GLY A 830 -6.05 -2.16 -13.09
N ASP A 831 -7.30 -2.55 -13.31
CA ASP A 831 -8.30 -1.78 -14.04
C ASP A 831 -9.09 -0.84 -13.13
N TYR A 832 -9.37 0.38 -13.61
CA TYR A 832 -10.25 1.35 -12.98
C TYR A 832 -11.60 0.71 -12.58
N PRO A 833 -12.14 0.89 -11.37
CA PRO A 833 -11.81 1.94 -10.40
C PRO A 833 -10.70 1.60 -9.42
N HIS A 834 -9.81 0.66 -9.73
CA HIS A 834 -8.67 0.30 -8.88
C HIS A 834 -9.08 -0.11 -7.46
N THR A 835 -10.19 -0.86 -7.35
CA THR A 835 -10.70 -1.36 -6.07
C THR A 835 -9.60 -2.10 -5.33
N GLU A 836 -9.39 -1.77 -4.06
CA GLU A 836 -8.45 -2.48 -3.20
C GLU A 836 -8.86 -3.94 -3.02
N ARG A 837 -7.88 -4.84 -3.07
CA ARG A 837 -8.05 -6.29 -3.01
C ARG A 837 -6.97 -6.89 -2.11
N GLY A 838 -6.98 -8.22 -2.00
CA GLY A 838 -6.01 -8.94 -1.19
C GLY A 838 -6.11 -8.51 0.27
N CYS A 839 -4.97 -8.50 0.94
CA CYS A 839 -4.88 -8.13 2.34
C CYS A 839 -5.07 -6.62 2.50
N ASN A 840 -6.10 -6.17 3.24
CA ASN A 840 -6.39 -4.73 3.40
C ASN A 840 -5.38 -3.99 4.29
N MET A 841 -4.56 -4.71 5.05
CA MET A 841 -3.48 -4.16 5.84
C MET A 841 -2.19 -4.95 5.62
N GLN A 842 -1.19 -4.33 5.01
CA GLN A 842 -0.04 -5.08 4.54
C GLN A 842 1.28 -4.31 4.76
N ALA A 843 2.24 -4.98 5.41
CA ALA A 843 3.41 -4.37 6.04
C ALA A 843 4.38 -3.74 5.03
N TRP A 844 4.67 -4.39 3.89
CA TRP A 844 5.63 -3.86 2.91
C TRP A 844 5.18 -2.53 2.28
N GLY A 845 3.87 -2.30 2.13
CA GLY A 845 3.31 -1.07 1.58
C GLY A 845 3.53 0.08 2.55
N ILE A 846 3.20 -0.14 3.82
CA ILE A 846 3.45 0.81 4.92
C ILE A 846 4.95 1.08 5.11
N SER A 847 5.77 0.03 5.07
CA SER A 847 7.23 0.12 5.22
C SER A 847 7.83 1.00 4.13
N GLU A 848 7.54 0.72 2.85
CA GLU A 848 8.11 1.47 1.74
C GLU A 848 7.56 2.90 1.68
N ALA A 849 6.27 3.11 2.00
CA ALA A 849 5.69 4.45 2.14
C ALA A 849 6.45 5.27 3.19
N LEU A 850 6.66 4.72 4.39
CA LEU A 850 7.38 5.38 5.48
C LEU A 850 8.84 5.66 5.10
N ARG A 851 9.56 4.65 4.59
CA ARG A 851 10.97 4.75 4.22
C ARG A 851 11.21 5.86 3.21
N VAL A 852 10.40 5.88 2.14
CA VAL A 852 10.53 6.85 1.05
C VAL A 852 10.07 8.24 1.51
N TYR A 853 9.01 8.34 2.30
CA TYR A 853 8.57 9.61 2.88
C TYR A 853 9.64 10.25 3.78
N ILE A 854 10.27 9.46 4.66
CA ILE A 854 11.38 9.94 5.51
C ILE A 854 12.54 10.43 4.63
N LYS A 855 12.91 9.66 3.59
CA LYS A 855 13.99 10.02 2.67
C LYS A 855 13.72 11.36 1.97
N ILE A 856 12.53 11.54 1.41
CA ILE A 856 12.12 12.79 0.75
C ILE A 856 12.18 13.96 1.74
N SER A 857 11.57 13.77 2.92
CA SER A 857 11.45 14.82 3.93
C SER A 857 12.80 15.27 4.47
N LYS A 858 13.73 14.32 4.69
CA LYS A 858 15.12 14.62 5.04
C LYS A 858 15.82 15.41 3.94
N GLY A 859 15.74 14.97 2.69
CA GLY A 859 16.36 15.64 1.55
C GLY A 859 15.88 17.09 1.37
N LEU A 860 14.57 17.34 1.47
CA LEU A 860 14.00 18.68 1.39
C LEU A 860 14.44 19.58 2.55
N SER A 861 14.59 19.02 3.76
CA SER A 861 15.03 19.76 4.94
C SER A 861 16.51 20.16 4.91
N THR A 862 17.35 19.43 4.18
CA THR A 862 18.80 19.71 4.07
C THR A 862 19.13 20.71 2.97
N GLN A 863 18.21 20.95 2.03
CA GLN A 863 18.37 21.85 0.89
C GLN A 863 17.69 23.22 1.10
N CYS A 864 17.07 23.42 2.26
CA CYS A 864 16.60 24.73 2.76
C CYS A 864 17.61 25.24 3.79
#